data_AF-A0A1B8AI10-F1
#
_entry.id   AF-A0A1B8AI10-F1
#
_cell.length_a   1.000
_cell.length_b   1.000
_cell.length_c   1.000
_cell.angle_alpha   90.00
_cell.angle_beta   90.00
_cell.angle_gamma   90.00
#
_symmetry.space_group_name_H-M   'P 1'
#
loop_
_entity.id
_entity.type
_entity.pdbx_description
1 polymer ?
#
loop_
_entity_poly.entity_id
_entity_poly.type
_entity_poly.pdbx_seq_one_letter_code
_entity_poly.pdbx_strand_id
1 'polypeptide(L)'
;MAPIPKTQRTIHDDSTSISRRFVDLAKFLSSLKGDLDLANVTAPPFFLAPSSVVENPGSWAQRPCLFTAPTNELDPAKRSLSVLQLFLAGLRSQLYVAGAPNVSIKKPLNAFLGELFLASWSEGDSNTRLVVEQVSHHPPITAMHIAGDGIRADGYGRVEMTFNGNINIRQMGHAVIHLDKFDEDYLVPLTDVTVRGFMSACLYPEIIGTYTINSSSGYVSEIDFSGTGFFRGKRNSFEARVYHKDQPKKICYKVSGVWSEGWKITDANGLTETYTVEPEKSFMDISPVEKQDPRESRRAWGDVISALQQGNYRDASAAKHTVEEAQRQKRKEEKMSGKTWQPALFDSAPGDGHDVFHRLSKGTKWQLYDEETRGVWRINEESLRQSANSSIAHHLAITMYRRLFLGTVLVAILALLFPQQKDEHPPYVKGRNGTALFLVNQEHGISNVLVATASAMLENYPDIDVHFASFPKLKGKLERVSKFAQRKTPSARDIVFHQLQSPSYGDVITNTGRSLDDIPHPPGPAGISHLCKDIQLWISPWSADEHFSIYEEITSLIDEIDPAVVVIDTLFRPGLDATRDKNRQHAFITPNQAIDNFLGEQPYGSMFWKYPSMSSGLPFPVPWSKIPENIYLNIRFIYSVLRMPDLAAKRKALRERGLKDPLNFFGMYRDDVPWITVTADGASIPVDYIPSNVTTTNPIVLSVAPAEEQDPVLVDWLKKAPTVLVNLGSTVSYSESQASIMTQAIANVLDKVDIQMLWKFNKVGNYSDDVFLPVKQHLDSGRLKLERWLTVDPTSLLESGLIVASIHHGGANCYNEAVYAGVPHVILPLWADLYSYAALVETIGIGVWACPDTSPKWTVEGLTQAFLKVLDGGETSVSMREKAKELGDRMQTAEKGRDVAARTVAKLAYSGVPASTDWKLPTLQRTPQSTSNRAGQLSSTRLDSTKSNLPTLNHLQNDKPGSRSCLACLSPLPSSPRRVEVGEIEAKDGLPSADRNNKATLLLTGPFRTAKSSAKDLTPLVLKLQYANYHDALRAPWRNRLLRR
;
A
#
# COMPACT_ATOMS: atom_id res chain seq x y z
N MET A 1 23.65 26.09 -21.82
CA MET A 1 22.98 24.77 -21.74
C MET A 1 23.92 23.73 -22.34
N ALA A 2 24.04 22.55 -21.73
CA ALA A 2 24.77 21.42 -22.31
C ALA A 2 23.82 20.50 -23.12
N PRO A 3 24.29 19.77 -24.14
CA PRO A 3 23.46 18.87 -24.92
C PRO A 3 23.11 17.58 -24.14
N ILE A 4 21.87 17.11 -24.27
CA ILE A 4 21.38 15.89 -23.63
C ILE A 4 21.98 14.63 -24.32
N PRO A 5 22.46 13.61 -23.58
CA PRO A 5 23.04 12.39 -24.17
C PRO A 5 22.08 11.59 -25.05
N LYS A 6 22.59 11.03 -26.15
CA LYS A 6 21.82 10.26 -27.15
C LYS A 6 21.59 8.78 -26.77
N THR A 7 21.27 8.48 -25.52
CA THR A 7 21.17 7.10 -24.99
C THR A 7 19.78 6.70 -24.49
N GLN A 8 18.74 7.05 -25.27
CA GLN A 8 17.44 6.36 -25.25
C GLN A 8 16.99 6.14 -26.70
N ARG A 9 17.44 5.03 -27.30
CA ARG A 9 17.07 4.60 -28.66
C ARG A 9 17.02 3.07 -28.79
N THR A 10 16.05 2.46 -28.10
CA THR A 10 15.62 1.08 -28.35
C THR A 10 14.15 0.93 -27.98
N ILE A 11 13.27 1.19 -28.95
CA ILE A 11 12.04 0.43 -29.27
C ILE A 11 11.39 1.07 -30.51
N HIS A 12 11.16 0.24 -31.52
CA HIS A 12 10.50 0.46 -32.83
C HIS A 12 10.76 1.74 -33.66
N ASP A 13 11.34 1.47 -34.85
CA ASP A 13 11.16 2.26 -36.07
C ASP A 13 9.69 2.16 -36.54
N ASP A 14 8.86 3.18 -36.25
CA ASP A 14 7.39 3.10 -36.39
C ASP A 14 6.73 4.28 -37.15
N SER A 15 7.52 5.22 -37.71
CA SER A 15 6.97 6.41 -38.40
C SER A 15 6.07 6.07 -39.60
N THR A 16 6.40 4.97 -40.27
CA THR A 16 5.65 4.41 -41.42
C THR A 16 4.32 3.81 -40.99
N SER A 17 4.20 3.28 -39.77
CA SER A 17 2.94 2.70 -39.28
C SER A 17 2.03 3.75 -38.64
N ILE A 18 2.56 4.74 -37.93
CA ILE A 18 1.78 5.88 -37.38
C ILE A 18 1.09 6.64 -38.52
N SER A 19 1.81 6.93 -39.61
CA SER A 19 1.26 7.59 -40.81
C SER A 19 0.10 6.79 -41.42
N ARG A 20 0.24 5.45 -41.47
CA ARG A 20 -0.81 4.54 -41.94
C ARG A 20 -2.03 4.55 -41.02
N ARG A 21 -1.86 4.55 -39.69
CA ARG A 21 -2.96 4.65 -38.71
C ARG A 21 -3.79 5.92 -38.88
N PHE A 22 -3.19 7.07 -39.19
CA PHE A 22 -3.93 8.31 -39.48
C PHE A 22 -4.67 8.29 -40.82
N VAL A 23 -4.08 7.71 -41.86
CA VAL A 23 -4.76 7.49 -43.15
C VAL A 23 -5.95 6.54 -43.01
N ASP A 24 -5.80 5.47 -42.23
CA ASP A 24 -6.87 4.50 -41.99
C ASP A 24 -7.97 5.05 -41.05
N LEU A 25 -7.62 5.92 -40.10
CA LEU A 25 -8.59 6.73 -39.34
C LEU A 25 -9.39 7.68 -40.26
N ALA A 26 -8.73 8.38 -41.19
CA ALA A 26 -9.42 9.26 -42.14
C ALA A 26 -10.38 8.47 -43.05
N LYS A 27 -10.01 7.26 -43.48
CA LYS A 27 -10.91 6.34 -44.20
C LYS A 27 -12.11 5.92 -43.34
N PHE A 28 -11.87 5.53 -42.09
CA PHE A 28 -12.95 5.18 -41.15
C PHE A 28 -13.94 6.35 -41.00
N LEU A 29 -13.46 7.55 -40.69
CA LEU A 29 -14.30 8.74 -40.58
C LEU A 29 -15.06 9.05 -41.89
N SER A 30 -14.45 8.85 -43.06
CA SER A 30 -15.10 9.04 -44.37
C SER A 30 -16.22 8.01 -44.68
N SER A 31 -16.25 6.88 -43.97
CA SER A 31 -17.24 5.82 -44.16
C SER A 31 -18.55 6.08 -43.40
N LEU A 32 -18.52 6.93 -42.37
CA LEU A 32 -19.64 7.30 -41.49
C LEU A 32 -20.57 8.33 -42.15
N LYS A 33 -21.01 8.06 -43.38
CA LYS A 33 -21.75 9.00 -44.23
C LYS A 33 -23.17 9.27 -43.74
N GLY A 34 -23.40 10.50 -43.27
CA GLY A 34 -24.72 11.05 -42.97
C GLY A 34 -25.15 10.81 -41.52
N ASP A 35 -25.42 11.92 -40.84
CA ASP A 35 -26.20 12.06 -39.59
C ASP A 35 -25.85 11.18 -38.37
N LEU A 36 -24.75 10.41 -38.41
CA LEU A 36 -24.14 9.85 -37.19
C LEU A 36 -23.36 10.94 -36.44
N ASP A 37 -23.74 11.17 -35.19
CA ASP A 37 -23.05 12.06 -34.26
C ASP A 37 -21.62 11.56 -33.95
N LEU A 38 -20.65 12.16 -34.64
CA LEU A 38 -19.21 11.88 -34.52
C LEU A 38 -18.63 12.24 -33.13
N ALA A 39 -19.33 13.03 -32.30
CA ALA A 39 -18.95 13.22 -30.90
C ALA A 39 -19.12 11.91 -30.12
N ASN A 40 -20.23 11.20 -30.33
CA ASN A 40 -20.53 9.92 -29.69
C ASN A 40 -19.89 8.68 -30.37
N VAL A 41 -19.27 8.82 -31.55
CA VAL A 41 -18.49 7.73 -32.18
C VAL A 41 -17.20 7.42 -31.39
N THR A 42 -16.98 6.14 -31.07
CA THR A 42 -15.74 5.66 -30.44
C THR A 42 -14.56 5.80 -31.41
N ALA A 43 -13.59 6.63 -31.04
CA ALA A 43 -12.31 6.74 -31.74
C ALA A 43 -11.37 5.59 -31.38
N PRO A 44 -10.45 5.19 -32.28
CA PRO A 44 -9.37 4.26 -31.96
C PRO A 44 -8.54 4.74 -30.76
N PRO A 45 -8.11 3.86 -29.82
CA PRO A 45 -7.47 4.29 -28.57
C PRO A 45 -6.18 5.11 -28.74
N PHE A 46 -5.45 4.95 -29.85
CA PHE A 46 -4.25 5.77 -30.13
C PHE A 46 -4.57 7.27 -30.32
N PHE A 47 -5.81 7.61 -30.68
CA PHE A 47 -6.30 8.99 -30.83
C PHE A 47 -6.99 9.51 -29.55
N LEU A 48 -7.12 8.71 -28.49
CA LEU A 48 -7.71 9.15 -27.23
C LEU A 48 -6.68 9.86 -26.32
N ALA A 49 -7.13 10.93 -25.67
CA ALA A 49 -6.40 11.62 -24.60
C ALA A 49 -6.65 10.94 -23.24
N PRO A 50 -5.67 10.92 -22.33
CA PRO A 50 -5.83 10.43 -20.96
C PRO A 50 -6.52 11.47 -20.06
N SER A 51 -7.64 12.04 -20.54
CA SER A 51 -8.41 13.10 -19.88
C SER A 51 -9.82 13.19 -20.48
N SER A 52 -10.81 13.51 -19.66
CA SER A 52 -12.21 13.66 -20.10
C SER A 52 -12.53 15.06 -20.60
N VAL A 53 -13.61 15.21 -21.38
CA VAL A 53 -14.08 16.51 -21.87
C VAL A 53 -14.47 17.47 -20.73
N VAL A 54 -14.92 16.95 -19.58
CA VAL A 54 -15.20 17.76 -18.38
C VAL A 54 -13.95 18.38 -17.74
N GLU A 55 -12.73 17.94 -18.09
CA GLU A 55 -11.50 18.59 -17.64
C GLU A 55 -11.14 19.82 -18.50
N ASN A 56 -11.73 19.96 -19.69
CA ASN A 56 -11.35 20.99 -20.66
C ASN A 56 -11.62 22.44 -20.18
N PRO A 57 -12.72 22.75 -19.46
CA PRO A 57 -12.92 24.04 -18.78
C PRO A 57 -11.74 24.52 -17.91
N GLY A 58 -10.95 23.61 -17.35
CA GLY A 58 -9.75 23.94 -16.57
C GLY A 58 -8.71 24.77 -17.34
N SER A 59 -8.76 24.76 -18.68
CA SER A 59 -7.92 25.62 -19.53
C SER A 59 -8.08 27.13 -19.28
N TRP A 60 -9.20 27.55 -18.69
CA TRP A 60 -9.49 28.96 -18.33
C TRP A 60 -9.13 29.30 -16.88
N ALA A 61 -9.19 28.31 -15.97
CA ALA A 61 -8.94 28.50 -14.54
C ALA A 61 -7.46 28.32 -14.12
N GLN A 62 -6.69 27.55 -14.89
CA GLN A 62 -5.29 27.12 -14.64
C GLN A 62 -4.20 28.22 -14.56
N ARG A 63 -4.58 29.51 -14.56
CA ARG A 63 -3.70 30.68 -14.39
C ARG A 63 -4.44 31.72 -13.54
N PRO A 64 -4.50 31.57 -12.20
CA PRO A 64 -5.32 32.40 -11.33
C PRO A 64 -5.10 33.89 -11.52
N CYS A 65 -3.84 34.35 -11.62
CA CYS A 65 -3.53 35.77 -11.81
C CYS A 65 -4.07 36.34 -13.14
N LEU A 66 -4.18 35.53 -14.20
CA LEU A 66 -4.77 35.97 -15.47
C LEU A 66 -6.30 35.99 -15.42
N PHE A 67 -6.90 35.06 -14.67
CA PHE A 67 -8.35 35.04 -14.45
C PHE A 67 -8.80 36.22 -13.59
N THR A 68 -8.07 36.55 -12.51
CA THR A 68 -8.41 37.67 -11.61
C THR A 68 -7.95 39.04 -12.12
N ALA A 69 -7.07 39.13 -13.12
CA ALA A 69 -6.58 40.41 -13.67
C ALA A 69 -7.67 41.47 -13.97
N PRO A 70 -8.84 41.14 -14.57
CA PRO A 70 -9.88 42.13 -14.85
C PRO A 70 -10.49 42.81 -13.61
N THR A 71 -10.48 42.17 -12.42
CA THR A 71 -11.07 42.78 -11.21
C THR A 71 -10.20 43.91 -10.64
N ASN A 72 -8.91 43.91 -10.98
CA ASN A 72 -7.94 44.91 -10.54
C ASN A 72 -7.87 46.14 -11.45
N GLU A 73 -8.28 46.02 -12.72
CA GLU A 73 -8.22 47.12 -13.70
C GLU A 73 -9.38 48.12 -13.54
N LEU A 74 -9.08 49.42 -13.53
CA LEU A 74 -10.05 50.51 -13.34
C LEU A 74 -10.56 51.10 -14.67
N ASP A 75 -9.77 51.06 -15.75
CA ASP A 75 -10.23 51.47 -17.08
C ASP A 75 -11.05 50.35 -17.76
N PRO A 76 -12.34 50.56 -18.13
CA PRO A 76 -13.14 49.54 -18.83
C PRO A 76 -12.57 49.10 -20.18
N ALA A 77 -11.80 49.95 -20.89
CA ALA A 77 -11.17 49.56 -22.15
C ALA A 77 -10.04 48.53 -21.92
N LYS A 78 -9.13 48.82 -20.97
CA LYS A 78 -8.06 47.92 -20.55
C LYS A 78 -8.57 46.68 -19.82
N ARG A 79 -9.70 46.78 -19.10
CA ARG A 79 -10.41 45.64 -18.50
C ARG A 79 -10.94 44.68 -19.58
N SER A 80 -11.53 45.23 -20.65
CA SER A 80 -11.96 44.46 -21.82
C SER A 80 -10.80 43.79 -22.55
N LEU A 81 -9.64 44.47 -22.63
CA LEU A 81 -8.39 43.87 -23.12
C LEU A 81 -7.92 42.71 -22.22
N SER A 82 -8.01 42.81 -20.89
CA SER A 82 -7.67 41.72 -19.98
C SER A 82 -8.56 40.48 -20.17
N VAL A 83 -9.87 40.67 -20.39
CA VAL A 83 -10.81 39.57 -20.71
C VAL A 83 -10.48 38.94 -22.07
N LEU A 84 -10.11 39.74 -23.07
CA LEU A 84 -9.60 39.26 -24.37
C LEU A 84 -8.32 38.43 -24.21
N GLN A 85 -7.38 38.85 -23.36
CA GLN A 85 -6.14 38.10 -23.09
C GLN A 85 -6.42 36.76 -22.38
N LEU A 86 -7.33 36.74 -21.41
CA LEU A 86 -7.78 35.52 -20.72
C LEU A 86 -8.34 34.50 -21.72
N PHE A 87 -9.27 34.92 -22.58
CA PHE A 87 -9.86 34.10 -23.64
C PHE A 87 -8.77 33.51 -24.55
N LEU A 88 -7.91 34.35 -25.13
CA LEU A 88 -6.85 33.92 -26.06
C LEU A 88 -5.84 32.96 -25.40
N ALA A 89 -5.50 33.16 -24.13
CA ALA A 89 -4.56 32.30 -23.40
C ALA A 89 -5.16 30.94 -23.00
N GLY A 90 -6.50 30.86 -22.90
CA GLY A 90 -7.25 29.62 -22.68
C GLY A 90 -7.20 28.70 -23.90
N LEU A 91 -7.44 29.26 -25.11
CA LEU A 91 -7.52 28.51 -26.39
C LEU A 91 -6.37 27.52 -26.60
N ARG A 92 -5.13 27.88 -26.25
CA ARG A 92 -3.97 26.98 -26.38
C ARG A 92 -4.17 25.68 -25.60
N SER A 93 -4.66 25.73 -24.36
CA SER A 93 -4.90 24.52 -23.57
C SER A 93 -6.24 23.86 -23.87
N GLN A 94 -7.25 24.65 -24.28
CA GLN A 94 -8.58 24.14 -24.63
C GLN A 94 -8.57 23.28 -25.91
N LEU A 95 -7.69 23.60 -26.86
CA LEU A 95 -7.67 23.00 -28.20
C LEU A 95 -6.48 22.05 -28.46
N TYR A 96 -5.36 22.19 -27.73
CA TYR A 96 -4.28 21.19 -27.73
C TYR A 96 -4.41 20.23 -26.55
N VAL A 97 -5.52 19.51 -26.51
CA VAL A 97 -5.82 18.50 -25.48
C VAL A 97 -4.68 17.49 -25.39
N ALA A 98 -4.06 17.40 -24.20
CA ALA A 98 -2.93 16.54 -23.87
C ALA A 98 -1.67 16.70 -24.76
N GLY A 99 -1.38 17.90 -25.28
CA GLY A 99 -0.18 18.13 -26.11
C GLY A 99 0.36 19.57 -26.11
N ALA A 100 1.58 19.72 -26.64
CA ALA A 100 2.17 21.01 -27.00
C ALA A 100 1.89 21.33 -28.48
N PRO A 101 2.09 22.59 -28.96
CA PRO A 101 1.70 23.00 -30.31
C PRO A 101 2.27 22.19 -31.50
N ASN A 102 3.34 21.44 -31.26
CA ASN A 102 4.08 20.56 -32.16
C ASN A 102 3.74 19.06 -32.02
N VAL A 103 2.78 18.69 -31.16
CA VAL A 103 2.29 17.32 -30.97
C VAL A 103 0.90 17.18 -31.61
N SER A 104 0.62 16.03 -32.22
CA SER A 104 -0.72 15.72 -32.74
C SER A 104 -1.76 15.77 -31.62
N ILE A 105 -2.85 16.51 -31.82
CA ILE A 105 -3.95 16.52 -30.85
C ILE A 105 -4.67 15.17 -30.77
N LYS A 106 -5.42 15.00 -29.69
CA LYS A 106 -6.16 13.78 -29.34
C LYS A 106 -7.62 14.13 -28.98
N LYS A 107 -8.56 13.22 -29.24
CA LYS A 107 -9.95 13.33 -28.79
C LYS A 107 -10.01 13.04 -27.27
N PRO A 108 -10.60 13.92 -26.43
CA PRO A 108 -10.82 13.60 -25.02
C PRO A 108 -11.79 12.42 -24.85
N LEU A 109 -11.81 11.83 -23.66
CA LEU A 109 -12.85 10.83 -23.31
C LEU A 109 -14.22 11.50 -23.36
N ASN A 110 -15.21 10.79 -23.91
CA ASN A 110 -16.59 11.27 -24.02
C ASN A 110 -17.30 11.09 -22.68
N ALA A 111 -17.67 12.18 -22.02
CA ALA A 111 -18.14 12.13 -20.64
C ALA A 111 -19.52 11.46 -20.51
N PHE A 112 -19.71 10.71 -19.42
CA PHE A 112 -21.00 10.08 -19.11
C PHE A 112 -21.96 11.04 -18.39
N LEU A 113 -23.25 10.73 -18.41
CA LEU A 113 -24.30 11.58 -17.84
C LEU A 113 -24.15 11.76 -16.32
N GLY A 114 -23.90 12.99 -15.87
CA GLY A 114 -23.59 13.32 -14.47
C GLY A 114 -22.14 13.01 -14.06
N GLU A 115 -21.20 12.94 -15.01
CA GLU A 115 -19.76 12.98 -14.73
C GLU A 115 -19.37 14.38 -14.20
N LEU A 116 -18.47 14.41 -13.22
CA LEU A 116 -18.04 15.62 -12.53
C LEU A 116 -16.54 15.92 -12.74
N PHE A 117 -16.18 17.19 -12.67
CA PHE A 117 -14.79 17.58 -12.42
C PHE A 117 -14.73 18.80 -11.50
N LEU A 118 -14.08 18.63 -10.35
CA LEU A 118 -13.94 19.64 -9.31
C LEU A 118 -12.45 19.93 -9.10
N ALA A 119 -12.04 21.18 -9.27
CA ALA A 119 -10.62 21.55 -9.20
C ALA A 119 -10.41 22.97 -8.68
N SER A 120 -9.19 23.25 -8.21
CA SER A 120 -8.78 24.60 -7.85
C SER A 120 -7.30 24.85 -8.16
N TRP A 121 -6.94 26.13 -8.28
CA TRP A 121 -5.57 26.60 -8.50
C TRP A 121 -5.31 27.80 -7.59
N SER A 122 -4.06 28.03 -7.22
CA SER A 122 -3.68 29.23 -6.47
C SER A 122 -2.29 29.70 -6.91
N GLU A 123 -2.15 31.02 -7.04
CA GLU A 123 -0.97 31.68 -7.60
C GLU A 123 -0.84 33.08 -6.98
N GLY A 124 0.25 33.31 -6.24
CA GLY A 124 0.32 34.47 -5.35
C GLY A 124 -0.85 34.48 -4.36
N ASP A 125 -1.56 35.60 -4.29
CA ASP A 125 -2.79 35.74 -3.50
C ASP A 125 -4.07 35.35 -4.27
N SER A 126 -4.00 35.10 -5.60
CA SER A 126 -5.18 34.77 -6.41
C SER A 126 -5.56 33.30 -6.30
N ASN A 127 -6.85 33.02 -6.06
CA ASN A 127 -7.41 31.67 -6.04
C ASN A 127 -8.49 31.51 -7.13
N THR A 128 -8.50 30.37 -7.82
CA THR A 128 -9.59 30.01 -8.74
C THR A 128 -10.12 28.61 -8.42
N ARG A 129 -11.44 28.48 -8.43
CA ARG A 129 -12.17 27.21 -8.29
C ARG A 129 -12.95 26.92 -9.57
N LEU A 130 -13.00 25.66 -9.95
CA LEU A 130 -13.75 25.14 -11.09
C LEU A 130 -14.72 24.04 -10.62
N VAL A 131 -15.95 24.13 -11.10
CA VAL A 131 -16.98 23.10 -11.03
C VAL A 131 -17.43 22.78 -12.45
N VAL A 132 -17.45 21.50 -12.83
CA VAL A 132 -17.97 21.04 -14.13
C VAL A 132 -18.87 19.84 -13.92
N GLU A 133 -20.00 19.81 -14.65
CA GLU A 133 -20.88 18.65 -14.74
C GLU A 133 -21.25 18.35 -16.21
N GLN A 134 -21.27 17.06 -16.56
CA GLN A 134 -21.83 16.60 -17.82
C GLN A 134 -23.36 16.54 -17.74
N VAL A 135 -24.00 17.70 -17.89
CA VAL A 135 -25.45 17.91 -17.72
C VAL A 135 -26.33 17.22 -18.79
N SER A 136 -25.76 16.76 -19.91
CA SER A 136 -26.43 15.85 -20.84
C SER A 136 -25.45 15.01 -21.67
N HIS A 137 -25.90 13.85 -22.14
CA HIS A 137 -25.07 12.89 -22.91
C HIS A 137 -25.60 12.64 -24.34
N HIS A 138 -26.92 12.67 -24.53
CA HIS A 138 -27.56 12.69 -25.85
C HIS A 138 -28.57 13.85 -25.92
N PRO A 139 -28.24 15.00 -26.54
CA PRO A 139 -26.91 15.37 -27.05
C PRO A 139 -25.88 15.54 -25.90
N PRO A 140 -24.57 15.52 -26.18
CA PRO A 140 -23.55 15.80 -25.18
C PRO A 140 -23.52 17.31 -24.86
N ILE A 141 -23.79 17.65 -23.60
CA ILE A 141 -23.75 19.04 -23.08
C ILE A 141 -22.96 19.04 -21.77
N THR A 142 -21.98 19.92 -21.68
CA THR A 142 -21.15 20.17 -20.49
C THR A 142 -21.46 21.55 -19.93
N ALA A 143 -21.67 21.70 -18.63
CA ALA A 143 -21.81 22.97 -17.94
C ALA A 143 -20.62 23.20 -16.98
N MET A 144 -20.17 24.44 -16.88
CA MET A 144 -19.04 24.87 -16.05
C MET A 144 -19.37 26.12 -15.24
N HIS A 145 -18.72 26.24 -14.09
CA HIS A 145 -18.68 27.44 -13.26
C HIS A 145 -17.25 27.62 -12.75
N ILE A 146 -16.67 28.80 -12.97
CA ILE A 146 -15.36 29.20 -12.44
C ILE A 146 -15.57 30.41 -11.52
N ALA A 147 -14.98 30.39 -10.32
CA ALA A 147 -15.01 31.50 -9.39
C ALA A 147 -13.61 31.85 -8.89
N GLY A 148 -13.34 33.15 -8.77
CA GLY A 148 -12.14 33.73 -8.17
C GLY A 148 -12.45 35.08 -7.52
N ASP A 149 -11.44 35.78 -7.01
CA ASP A 149 -11.63 36.96 -6.17
C ASP A 149 -12.24 38.15 -6.93
N GLY A 150 -13.56 38.34 -6.78
CA GLY A 150 -14.37 39.37 -7.44
C GLY A 150 -14.79 39.04 -8.88
N ILE A 151 -14.65 37.79 -9.32
CA ILE A 151 -14.97 37.33 -10.69
C ILE A 151 -15.61 35.94 -10.68
N ARG A 152 -16.68 35.79 -11.48
CA ARG A 152 -17.23 34.48 -11.87
C ARG A 152 -17.29 34.32 -13.39
N ALA A 153 -17.21 33.08 -13.86
CA ALA A 153 -17.43 32.70 -15.25
C ALA A 153 -18.35 31.47 -15.30
N ASP A 154 -19.61 31.68 -15.67
CA ASP A 154 -20.60 30.62 -15.92
C ASP A 154 -20.64 30.31 -17.41
N GLY A 155 -20.73 29.04 -17.80
CA GLY A 155 -20.85 28.70 -19.21
C GLY A 155 -21.23 27.26 -19.49
N TYR A 156 -21.67 27.00 -20.72
CA TYR A 156 -22.07 25.66 -21.15
C TYR A 156 -21.84 25.48 -22.65
N GLY A 157 -21.61 24.23 -23.06
CA GLY A 157 -21.34 23.89 -24.45
C GLY A 157 -21.89 22.53 -24.86
N ARG A 158 -22.56 22.52 -26.02
CA ARG A 158 -22.76 21.33 -26.87
C ARG A 158 -21.73 21.36 -27.99
N VAL A 159 -21.23 20.20 -28.37
CA VAL A 159 -20.39 20.04 -29.57
C VAL A 159 -21.09 19.19 -30.61
N GLU A 160 -20.98 19.58 -31.88
CA GLU A 160 -21.36 18.75 -33.02
C GLU A 160 -20.16 18.57 -33.92
N MET A 161 -19.98 17.37 -34.47
CA MET A 161 -18.81 17.02 -35.26
C MET A 161 -19.23 16.51 -36.64
N THR A 162 -18.62 17.06 -37.69
CA THR A 162 -18.82 16.61 -39.08
C THR A 162 -17.48 16.26 -39.71
N PHE A 163 -17.45 15.33 -40.67
CA PHE A 163 -16.22 14.98 -41.38
C PHE A 163 -16.37 15.16 -42.90
N ASN A 164 -15.51 15.99 -43.48
CA ASN A 164 -15.47 16.29 -44.92
C ASN A 164 -14.04 16.22 -45.50
N GLY A 165 -13.15 15.46 -44.85
CA GLY A 165 -11.71 15.45 -45.09
C GLY A 165 -10.92 16.19 -44.00
N ASN A 166 -11.56 17.13 -43.31
CA ASN A 166 -11.20 17.60 -41.97
C ASN A 166 -12.32 17.18 -41.00
N ILE A 167 -12.07 17.15 -39.69
CA ILE A 167 -13.17 17.18 -38.70
C ILE A 167 -13.50 18.65 -38.46
N ASN A 168 -14.76 19.03 -38.60
CA ASN A 168 -15.25 20.36 -38.24
C ASN A 168 -16.12 20.21 -37.00
N ILE A 169 -15.72 20.88 -35.91
CA ILE A 169 -16.38 20.86 -34.62
C ILE A 169 -17.12 22.18 -34.48
N ARG A 170 -18.46 22.14 -34.53
CA ARG A 170 -19.31 23.28 -34.21
C ARG A 170 -19.50 23.32 -32.69
N GLN A 171 -19.29 24.47 -32.07
CA GLN A 171 -19.53 24.65 -30.63
C GLN A 171 -20.75 25.56 -30.42
N MET A 172 -21.75 25.06 -29.69
CA MET A 172 -23.02 25.75 -29.45
C MET A 172 -23.21 25.99 -27.95
N GLY A 173 -23.48 27.24 -27.59
CA GLY A 173 -23.42 27.72 -26.21
C GLY A 173 -22.34 28.81 -26.05
N HIS A 174 -22.19 29.30 -24.83
CA HIS A 174 -21.35 30.46 -24.53
C HIS A 174 -20.94 30.48 -23.06
N ALA A 175 -20.08 31.43 -22.70
CA ALA A 175 -19.80 31.79 -21.32
C ALA A 175 -20.19 33.25 -21.04
N VAL A 176 -20.55 33.53 -19.79
CA VAL A 176 -20.72 34.87 -19.25
C VAL A 176 -19.69 35.03 -18.13
N ILE A 177 -18.81 36.02 -18.27
CA ILE A 177 -17.89 36.44 -17.20
C ILE A 177 -18.50 37.67 -16.52
N HIS A 178 -18.58 37.68 -15.20
CA HIS A 178 -19.07 38.82 -14.42
C HIS A 178 -18.01 39.29 -13.42
N LEU A 179 -17.87 40.61 -13.25
CA LEU A 179 -16.93 41.26 -12.34
C LEU A 179 -17.68 42.05 -11.26
N ASP A 180 -17.71 41.51 -10.03
CA ASP A 180 -18.58 41.98 -8.93
C ASP A 180 -18.37 43.45 -8.57
N LYS A 181 -17.11 43.91 -8.62
CA LYS A 181 -16.67 45.27 -8.28
C LYS A 181 -17.23 46.34 -9.23
N PHE A 182 -17.73 45.95 -10.40
CA PHE A 182 -18.10 46.87 -11.48
C PHE A 182 -19.52 46.64 -12.05
N ASP A 183 -20.24 45.60 -11.59
CA ASP A 183 -21.50 45.10 -12.20
C ASP A 183 -21.34 44.88 -13.73
N GLU A 184 -20.17 44.36 -14.13
CA GLU A 184 -19.77 44.27 -15.53
C GLU A 184 -19.82 42.82 -16.03
N ASP A 185 -20.70 42.58 -17.01
CA ASP A 185 -20.85 41.30 -17.70
C ASP A 185 -20.13 41.32 -19.05
N TYR A 186 -19.48 40.21 -19.40
CA TYR A 186 -18.89 39.94 -20.70
C TYR A 186 -19.51 38.67 -21.29
N LEU A 187 -20.09 38.77 -22.49
CA LEU A 187 -20.55 37.62 -23.27
C LEU A 187 -19.38 37.09 -24.11
N VAL A 188 -18.96 35.84 -23.86
CA VAL A 188 -17.73 35.25 -24.41
C VAL A 188 -18.04 33.99 -25.24
N PRO A 189 -17.53 33.87 -26.48
CA PRO A 189 -17.94 32.81 -27.40
C PRO A 189 -17.19 31.49 -27.22
N LEU A 190 -17.86 30.39 -27.56
CA LEU A 190 -17.18 29.15 -27.94
C LEU A 190 -16.89 29.21 -29.45
N THR A 191 -15.64 28.96 -29.85
CA THR A 191 -15.22 29.08 -31.26
C THR A 191 -15.36 27.76 -32.00
N ASP A 192 -15.89 27.76 -33.23
CA ASP A 192 -15.84 26.59 -34.10
C ASP A 192 -14.39 26.22 -34.46
N VAL A 193 -14.10 24.92 -34.55
CA VAL A 193 -12.73 24.39 -34.72
C VAL A 193 -12.67 23.39 -35.88
N THR A 194 -11.79 23.64 -36.85
CA THR A 194 -11.42 22.66 -37.88
C THR A 194 -10.16 21.91 -37.44
N VAL A 195 -10.25 20.59 -37.29
CA VAL A 195 -9.08 19.71 -37.10
C VAL A 195 -8.55 19.29 -38.47
N ARG A 196 -7.37 19.81 -38.82
CA ARG A 196 -6.61 19.47 -40.03
C ARG A 196 -5.50 18.46 -39.72
N GLY A 197 -4.69 18.13 -40.73
CA GLY A 197 -3.41 17.43 -40.56
C GLY A 197 -3.43 15.90 -40.74
N PHE A 198 -4.57 15.32 -41.14
CA PHE A 198 -4.72 13.87 -41.35
C PHE A 198 -3.69 13.30 -42.35
N MET A 199 -3.48 13.99 -43.48
CA MET A 199 -2.53 13.57 -44.52
C MET A 199 -1.06 13.73 -44.10
N SER A 200 -0.77 14.58 -43.10
CA SER A 200 0.58 14.82 -42.56
C SER A 200 0.82 14.09 -41.23
N ALA A 201 -0.04 13.14 -40.86
CA ALA A 201 0.06 12.31 -39.65
C ALA A 201 0.22 13.10 -38.32
N CYS A 202 -0.20 14.36 -38.31
CA CYS A 202 -0.06 15.26 -37.17
C CYS A 202 -1.32 16.14 -37.12
N LEU A 203 -2.30 15.74 -36.32
CA LEU A 203 -3.60 16.41 -36.25
C LEU A 203 -3.49 17.72 -35.48
N TYR A 204 -4.17 18.75 -35.96
CA TYR A 204 -4.04 20.07 -35.37
C TYR A 204 -5.32 20.93 -35.49
N PRO A 205 -5.66 21.73 -34.47
CA PRO A 205 -6.82 22.62 -34.49
C PRO A 205 -6.52 23.90 -35.27
N GLU A 206 -7.55 24.47 -35.89
CA GLU A 206 -7.54 25.79 -36.51
C GLU A 206 -8.90 26.45 -36.28
N ILE A 207 -8.89 27.72 -35.88
CA ILE A 207 -10.09 28.58 -35.76
C ILE A 207 -10.10 29.51 -36.97
N ILE A 208 -11.27 29.80 -37.54
CA ILE A 208 -11.43 30.72 -38.67
C ILE A 208 -12.66 31.60 -38.44
N GLY A 209 -12.56 32.88 -38.80
CA GLY A 209 -13.68 33.81 -38.84
C GLY A 209 -13.72 34.82 -37.69
N THR A 210 -14.70 35.72 -37.76
CA THR A 210 -14.89 36.84 -36.84
C THR A 210 -15.75 36.46 -35.64
N TYR A 211 -15.24 36.68 -34.43
CA TYR A 211 -15.93 36.50 -33.15
C TYR A 211 -15.91 37.81 -32.37
N THR A 212 -16.84 38.01 -31.43
CA THR A 212 -16.82 39.18 -30.53
C THR A 212 -16.96 38.77 -29.07
N ILE A 213 -16.29 39.51 -28.19
CA ILE A 213 -16.57 39.55 -26.75
C ILE A 213 -17.23 40.89 -26.46
N ASN A 214 -18.46 40.88 -25.96
CA ASN A 214 -19.28 42.08 -25.76
C ASN A 214 -19.41 42.38 -24.26
N SER A 215 -19.08 43.60 -23.82
CA SER A 215 -19.23 44.02 -22.42
C SER A 215 -20.46 44.90 -22.16
N SER A 216 -21.04 44.81 -20.95
CA SER A 216 -22.07 45.73 -20.47
C SER A 216 -21.57 47.18 -20.35
N SER A 217 -20.26 47.40 -20.17
CA SER A 217 -19.64 48.75 -20.22
C SER A 217 -19.64 49.37 -21.64
N GLY A 218 -20.10 48.63 -22.64
CA GLY A 218 -20.22 49.07 -24.03
C GLY A 218 -18.96 48.88 -24.87
N TYR A 219 -17.89 48.32 -24.30
CA TYR A 219 -16.72 47.91 -25.06
C TYR A 219 -16.95 46.56 -25.75
N VAL A 220 -16.33 46.41 -26.92
CA VAL A 220 -16.36 45.20 -27.75
C VAL A 220 -14.93 44.85 -28.12
N SER A 221 -14.56 43.59 -27.94
CA SER A 221 -13.34 43.01 -28.52
C SER A 221 -13.75 42.15 -29.71
N GLU A 222 -13.53 42.64 -30.93
CA GLU A 222 -13.74 41.86 -32.16
C GLU A 222 -12.44 41.16 -32.57
N ILE A 223 -12.54 39.90 -32.99
CA ILE A 223 -11.41 38.97 -33.16
C ILE A 223 -11.57 38.21 -34.49
N ASP A 224 -10.67 38.45 -35.44
CA ASP A 224 -10.60 37.78 -36.72
C ASP A 224 -9.53 36.67 -36.69
N PHE A 225 -9.97 35.41 -36.59
CA PHE A 225 -9.09 34.24 -36.63
C PHE A 225 -8.77 33.80 -38.07
N SER A 226 -7.52 33.44 -38.32
CA SER A 226 -7.03 33.01 -39.64
C SER A 226 -6.06 31.82 -39.59
N GLY A 227 -6.07 31.06 -40.67
CA GLY A 227 -5.43 29.74 -40.77
C GLY A 227 -4.41 29.61 -41.90
N THR A 228 -3.75 28.45 -41.94
CA THR A 228 -2.79 28.11 -43.02
C THR A 228 -3.50 27.94 -44.37
N GLY A 229 -3.57 29.03 -45.12
CA GLY A 229 -4.23 29.09 -46.43
C GLY A 229 -4.54 30.52 -46.89
N PHE A 230 -4.77 31.44 -45.95
CA PHE A 230 -4.80 32.88 -46.25
C PHE A 230 -3.38 33.42 -46.47
N PHE A 231 -3.24 34.34 -47.44
CA PHE A 231 -2.00 34.95 -47.96
C PHE A 231 -0.77 34.93 -47.02
N ARG A 232 0.06 33.87 -47.13
CA ARG A 232 1.31 33.67 -46.36
C ARG A 232 1.17 33.68 -44.82
N GLY A 233 -0.04 33.60 -44.27
CA GLY A 233 -0.28 33.63 -42.82
C GLY A 233 0.32 32.42 -42.09
N LYS A 234 0.78 32.66 -40.85
CA LYS A 234 1.21 31.57 -39.95
C LYS A 234 -0.02 30.83 -39.41
N ARG A 235 0.14 29.56 -39.04
CA ARG A 235 -0.95 28.78 -38.41
C ARG A 235 -1.39 29.43 -37.09
N ASN A 236 -2.68 29.29 -36.76
CA ASN A 236 -3.28 29.83 -35.53
C ASN A 236 -3.15 31.36 -35.39
N SER A 237 -3.14 32.10 -36.50
CA SER A 237 -3.03 33.56 -36.48
C SER A 237 -4.36 34.22 -36.09
N PHE A 238 -4.28 35.41 -35.52
CA PHE A 238 -5.43 36.27 -35.31
C PHE A 238 -5.04 37.75 -35.35
N GLU A 239 -6.01 38.59 -35.70
CA GLU A 239 -6.01 40.03 -35.41
C GLU A 239 -7.26 40.35 -34.58
N ALA A 240 -7.17 41.32 -33.69
CA ALA A 240 -8.29 41.74 -32.85
C ALA A 240 -8.23 43.25 -32.57
N ARG A 241 -9.39 43.84 -32.31
CA ARG A 241 -9.55 45.25 -31.96
C ARG A 241 -10.51 45.44 -30.81
N VAL A 242 -10.09 46.22 -29.81
CA VAL A 242 -10.92 46.66 -28.69
C VAL A 242 -11.40 48.09 -28.99
N TYR A 243 -12.72 48.31 -28.98
CA TYR A 243 -13.34 49.61 -29.25
C TYR A 243 -14.64 49.78 -28.45
N HIS A 244 -15.13 51.01 -28.30
CA HIS A 244 -16.45 51.27 -27.73
C HIS A 244 -17.52 51.20 -28.82
N LYS A 245 -18.65 50.51 -28.55
CA LYS A 245 -19.70 50.21 -29.55
C LYS A 245 -20.27 51.44 -30.26
N ASP A 246 -20.31 52.59 -29.57
CA ASP A 246 -20.85 53.84 -30.11
C ASP A 246 -19.79 54.60 -30.95
N GLN A 247 -18.52 54.19 -30.90
CA GLN A 247 -17.40 54.77 -31.64
C GLN A 247 -16.51 53.68 -32.30
N PRO A 248 -17.05 52.78 -33.15
CA PRO A 248 -16.32 51.59 -33.63
C PRO A 248 -15.14 51.88 -34.57
N LYS A 249 -14.98 53.14 -35.00
CA LYS A 249 -13.79 53.63 -35.73
C LYS A 249 -12.64 54.05 -34.81
N LYS A 250 -12.90 54.29 -33.52
CA LYS A 250 -11.92 54.67 -32.50
C LYS A 250 -11.44 53.42 -31.76
N ILE A 251 -10.41 52.79 -32.32
CA ILE A 251 -9.78 51.61 -31.73
C ILE A 251 -8.94 52.05 -30.51
N CYS A 252 -9.18 51.41 -29.36
CA CYS A 252 -8.43 51.63 -28.11
C CYS A 252 -7.17 50.76 -28.08
N TYR A 253 -7.30 49.49 -28.50
CA TYR A 253 -6.21 48.53 -28.60
C TYR A 253 -6.33 47.70 -29.88
N LYS A 254 -5.19 47.45 -30.54
CA LYS A 254 -5.03 46.42 -31.57
C LYS A 254 -4.22 45.28 -30.98
N VAL A 255 -4.62 44.04 -31.24
CA VAL A 255 -3.90 42.84 -30.80
C VAL A 255 -3.67 41.95 -32.01
N SER A 256 -2.45 41.47 -32.24
CA SER A 256 -2.20 40.54 -33.35
C SER A 256 -1.04 39.58 -33.06
N GLY A 257 -1.17 38.35 -33.57
CA GLY A 257 -0.18 37.30 -33.34
C GLY A 257 -0.75 35.91 -33.55
N VAL A 258 -0.28 34.97 -32.73
CA VAL A 258 -0.60 33.54 -32.83
C VAL A 258 -1.10 33.05 -31.47
N TRP A 259 -2.38 32.68 -31.34
CA TRP A 259 -3.01 32.36 -30.05
C TRP A 259 -2.39 31.13 -29.35
N SER A 260 -1.68 30.28 -30.09
CA SER A 260 -0.93 29.15 -29.52
C SER A 260 0.50 29.47 -29.09
N GLU A 261 1.01 30.69 -29.31
CA GLU A 261 2.41 31.06 -29.07
C GLU A 261 2.56 32.39 -28.31
N GLY A 262 1.92 33.46 -28.77
CA GLY A 262 2.06 34.82 -28.25
C GLY A 262 1.58 35.87 -29.26
N TRP A 263 1.42 37.10 -28.79
CA TRP A 263 0.89 38.22 -29.58
C TRP A 263 1.44 39.57 -29.13
N LYS A 264 1.27 40.58 -29.96
CA LYS A 264 1.54 41.98 -29.63
C LYS A 264 0.24 42.71 -29.32
N ILE A 265 0.32 43.68 -28.42
CA ILE A 265 -0.77 44.60 -28.08
C ILE A 265 -0.24 46.00 -28.38
N THR A 266 -0.95 46.76 -29.21
CA THR A 266 -0.62 48.16 -29.52
C THR A 266 -1.79 49.05 -29.10
N ASP A 267 -1.49 50.08 -28.30
CA ASP A 267 -2.49 51.04 -27.82
C ASP A 267 -2.83 52.14 -28.85
N ALA A 268 -3.72 53.06 -28.48
CA ALA A 268 -4.11 54.19 -29.32
C ALA A 268 -2.98 55.21 -29.57
N ASN A 269 -1.88 55.17 -28.80
CA ASN A 269 -0.70 56.04 -28.95
C ASN A 269 0.41 55.39 -29.80
N GLY A 270 0.31 54.09 -30.09
CA GLY A 270 1.33 53.29 -30.79
C GLY A 270 2.33 52.58 -29.88
N LEU A 271 2.21 52.69 -28.55
CA LEU A 271 2.99 51.91 -27.60
C LEU A 271 2.65 50.43 -27.79
N THR A 272 3.66 49.57 -27.88
CA THR A 272 3.48 48.15 -28.21
C THR A 272 4.13 47.24 -27.18
N GLU A 273 3.30 46.43 -26.52
CA GLU A 273 3.69 45.36 -25.61
C GLU A 273 3.67 43.99 -26.31
N THR A 274 4.30 42.98 -25.72
CA THR A 274 4.32 41.60 -26.25
C THR A 274 4.00 40.60 -25.14
N TYR A 275 2.99 39.76 -25.39
CA TYR A 275 2.55 38.69 -24.50
C TYR A 275 2.98 37.33 -25.07
N THR A 276 3.55 36.48 -24.22
CA THR A 276 3.93 35.09 -24.58
C THR A 276 2.95 34.13 -23.94
N VAL A 277 2.42 33.17 -24.68
CA VAL A 277 1.56 32.11 -24.11
C VAL A 277 2.45 31.06 -23.45
N GLU A 278 2.69 31.26 -22.16
CA GLU A 278 3.54 30.39 -21.36
C GLU A 278 3.05 28.93 -21.34
N PRO A 279 3.96 27.95 -21.43
CA PRO A 279 3.63 26.52 -21.38
C PRO A 279 3.35 26.04 -19.95
N GLU A 280 3.85 26.76 -18.94
CA GLU A 280 3.69 26.43 -17.53
C GLU A 280 2.27 26.79 -17.06
N LYS A 281 1.88 26.15 -15.95
CA LYS A 281 0.54 26.17 -15.37
C LYS A 281 0.68 26.11 -13.86
N SER A 282 -0.16 26.83 -13.13
CA SER A 282 -0.20 26.76 -11.68
C SER A 282 -0.58 25.33 -11.24
N PHE A 283 -0.14 24.88 -10.07
CA PHE A 283 -0.48 23.54 -9.59
C PHE A 283 -1.99 23.39 -9.40
N MET A 284 -2.56 22.30 -9.94
CA MET A 284 -3.97 22.01 -9.85
C MET A 284 -4.27 21.15 -8.61
N ASP A 285 -4.90 21.75 -7.62
CA ASP A 285 -5.31 21.08 -6.40
C ASP A 285 -6.68 20.41 -6.57
N ILE A 286 -6.68 19.08 -6.45
CA ILE A 286 -7.83 18.19 -6.56
C ILE A 286 -7.80 17.17 -5.41
N SER A 287 -8.96 16.59 -5.07
CA SER A 287 -9.02 15.45 -4.16
C SER A 287 -8.20 14.26 -4.70
N PRO A 288 -7.48 13.50 -3.84
CA PRO A 288 -6.90 12.20 -4.20
C PRO A 288 -7.97 11.27 -4.78
N VAL A 289 -7.61 10.46 -5.79
CA VAL A 289 -8.56 9.70 -6.62
C VAL A 289 -9.40 8.72 -5.80
N GLU A 290 -8.87 8.22 -4.69
CA GLU A 290 -9.54 7.30 -3.76
C GLU A 290 -10.65 8.00 -2.95
N LYS A 291 -10.52 9.32 -2.77
CA LYS A 291 -11.44 10.20 -2.02
C LYS A 291 -12.47 10.92 -2.90
N GLN A 292 -12.23 11.00 -4.21
CA GLN A 292 -13.17 11.59 -5.17
C GLN A 292 -14.52 10.85 -5.19
N ASP A 293 -15.61 11.54 -5.53
CA ASP A 293 -16.91 10.90 -5.80
C ASP A 293 -16.75 9.90 -6.97
N PRO A 294 -17.43 8.72 -6.98
CA PRO A 294 -17.40 7.78 -8.11
C PRO A 294 -17.78 8.38 -9.48
N ARG A 295 -18.37 9.58 -9.53
CA ARG A 295 -18.68 10.34 -10.74
C ARG A 295 -17.56 11.28 -11.20
N GLU A 296 -16.56 11.59 -10.37
CA GLU A 296 -15.48 12.47 -10.77
C GLU A 296 -14.58 11.80 -11.83
N SER A 297 -14.30 12.52 -12.91
CA SER A 297 -13.62 12.03 -14.13
C SER A 297 -12.40 11.16 -13.83
N ARG A 298 -11.49 11.60 -12.95
CA ARG A 298 -10.21 10.90 -12.71
C ARG A 298 -10.35 9.60 -11.94
N ARG A 299 -11.41 9.47 -11.13
CA ARG A 299 -11.80 8.21 -10.49
C ARG A 299 -12.55 7.31 -11.46
N ALA A 300 -13.55 7.85 -12.17
CA ALA A 300 -14.41 7.08 -13.07
C ALA A 300 -13.67 6.52 -14.30
N TRP A 301 -12.68 7.25 -14.82
CA TRP A 301 -11.86 6.86 -15.97
C TRP A 301 -10.46 6.34 -15.59
N GLY A 302 -10.17 6.10 -14.30
CA GLY A 302 -8.82 5.82 -13.80
C GLY A 302 -8.07 4.71 -14.57
N ASP A 303 -8.71 3.56 -14.78
CA ASP A 303 -8.11 2.43 -15.52
C ASP A 303 -7.84 2.77 -17.00
N VAL A 304 -8.74 3.53 -17.64
CA VAL A 304 -8.60 3.99 -19.03
C VAL A 304 -7.46 4.99 -19.14
N ILE A 305 -7.36 5.94 -18.22
CA ILE A 305 -6.29 6.93 -18.13
C ILE A 305 -4.94 6.22 -17.94
N SER A 306 -4.86 5.26 -17.02
CA SER A 306 -3.65 4.48 -16.74
C SER A 306 -3.20 3.67 -17.97
N ALA A 307 -4.11 2.92 -18.61
CA ALA A 307 -3.79 2.13 -19.79
C ALA A 307 -3.40 3.01 -21.00
N LEU A 308 -4.04 4.18 -21.19
CA LEU A 308 -3.64 5.14 -22.23
C LEU A 308 -2.26 5.78 -21.97
N GLN A 309 -1.91 6.05 -20.70
CA GLN A 309 -0.58 6.55 -20.32
C GLN A 309 0.52 5.49 -20.54
N GLN A 310 0.22 4.21 -20.28
CA GLN A 310 1.12 3.08 -20.56
C GLN A 310 1.20 2.71 -22.05
N GLY A 311 0.41 3.34 -22.92
CA GLY A 311 0.32 2.99 -24.35
C GLY A 311 -0.42 1.67 -24.63
N ASN A 312 -1.05 1.07 -23.64
CA ASN A 312 -1.77 -0.20 -23.74
C ASN A 312 -3.18 0.03 -24.32
N TYR A 313 -3.24 0.16 -25.64
CA TYR A 313 -4.47 0.44 -26.38
C TYR A 313 -5.53 -0.67 -26.28
N ARG A 314 -5.15 -1.91 -25.99
CA ARG A 314 -6.10 -3.02 -25.84
C ARG A 314 -6.87 -2.86 -24.53
N ASP A 315 -6.15 -2.69 -23.43
CA ASP A 315 -6.75 -2.67 -22.10
C ASP A 315 -7.45 -1.33 -21.83
N ALA A 316 -6.96 -0.23 -22.42
CA ALA A 316 -7.69 1.03 -22.49
C ALA A 316 -9.06 0.88 -23.17
N SER A 317 -9.16 0.07 -24.23
CA SER A 317 -10.43 -0.21 -24.89
C SER A 317 -11.35 -1.12 -24.07
N ALA A 318 -10.79 -2.05 -23.30
CA ALA A 318 -11.55 -2.94 -22.42
C ALA A 318 -12.12 -2.17 -21.22
N ALA A 319 -11.28 -1.40 -20.51
CA ALA A 319 -11.71 -0.56 -19.39
C ALA A 319 -12.75 0.49 -19.82
N LYS A 320 -12.59 1.11 -21.00
CA LYS A 320 -13.58 2.04 -21.57
C LYS A 320 -14.93 1.36 -21.78
N HIS A 321 -14.94 0.14 -22.31
CA HIS A 321 -16.17 -0.63 -22.52
C HIS A 321 -16.91 -0.93 -21.21
N THR A 322 -16.17 -1.25 -20.13
CA THR A 322 -16.73 -1.48 -18.79
C THR A 322 -17.47 -0.25 -18.25
N VAL A 323 -16.84 0.93 -18.32
CA VAL A 323 -17.47 2.21 -17.88
C VAL A 323 -18.71 2.51 -18.71
N GLU A 324 -18.64 2.32 -20.03
CA GLU A 324 -19.77 2.60 -20.92
C GLU A 324 -20.94 1.61 -20.76
N GLU A 325 -20.70 0.31 -20.51
CA GLU A 325 -21.81 -0.62 -20.25
C GLU A 325 -22.42 -0.42 -18.86
N ALA A 326 -21.62 -0.10 -17.83
CA ALA A 326 -22.15 0.25 -16.51
C ALA A 326 -23.10 1.46 -16.59
N GLN A 327 -22.75 2.48 -17.38
CA GLN A 327 -23.62 3.62 -17.65
C GLN A 327 -24.85 3.23 -18.47
N ARG A 328 -24.71 2.44 -19.56
CA ARG A 328 -25.86 1.94 -20.33
C ARG A 328 -26.82 1.13 -19.46
N GLN A 329 -26.32 0.31 -18.54
CA GLN A 329 -27.13 -0.46 -17.61
C GLN A 329 -27.88 0.44 -16.63
N LYS A 330 -27.22 1.41 -16.00
CA LYS A 330 -27.86 2.39 -15.11
C LYS A 330 -29.01 3.15 -15.79
N ARG A 331 -28.90 3.49 -17.08
CA ARG A 331 -30.00 4.17 -17.81
C ARG A 331 -31.16 3.24 -18.17
N LYS A 332 -30.95 1.92 -18.29
CA LYS A 332 -32.04 0.94 -18.35
C LYS A 332 -32.80 0.92 -17.01
N GLU A 333 -32.09 0.93 -15.89
CA GLU A 333 -32.67 0.88 -14.53
C GLU A 333 -33.42 2.16 -14.14
N GLU A 334 -32.88 3.34 -14.45
CA GLU A 334 -33.59 4.63 -14.31
C GLU A 334 -34.90 4.62 -15.11
N LYS A 335 -34.86 4.16 -16.38
CA LYS A 335 -36.04 4.03 -17.24
C LYS A 335 -37.07 2.99 -16.73
N MET A 336 -36.62 1.85 -16.22
CA MET A 336 -37.51 0.82 -15.64
C MET A 336 -38.15 1.25 -14.32
N SER A 337 -37.46 2.09 -13.54
CA SER A 337 -37.97 2.60 -12.25
C SER A 337 -38.75 3.92 -12.37
N GLY A 338 -38.96 4.43 -13.59
CA GLY A 338 -39.67 5.69 -13.84
C GLY A 338 -38.94 6.94 -13.33
N LYS A 339 -37.63 6.83 -13.02
CA LYS A 339 -36.83 7.93 -12.46
C LYS A 339 -36.17 8.73 -13.58
N THR A 340 -36.55 10.00 -13.69
CA THR A 340 -35.83 10.97 -14.52
C THR A 340 -34.53 11.36 -13.82
N TRP A 341 -33.39 11.21 -14.51
CA TRP A 341 -32.12 11.75 -14.03
C TRP A 341 -32.15 13.29 -14.05
N GLN A 342 -31.57 13.91 -13.02
CA GLN A 342 -31.32 15.35 -12.93
C GLN A 342 -29.84 15.60 -12.61
N PRO A 343 -29.26 16.73 -13.07
CA PRO A 343 -27.93 17.15 -12.67
C PRO A 343 -27.84 17.43 -11.16
N ALA A 344 -26.63 17.38 -10.63
CA ALA A 344 -26.37 17.55 -9.20
C ALA A 344 -25.98 18.98 -8.81
N LEU A 345 -25.41 19.76 -9.73
CA LEU A 345 -24.81 21.07 -9.44
C LEU A 345 -25.31 22.22 -10.33
N PHE A 346 -25.99 21.93 -11.44
CA PHE A 346 -26.47 22.94 -12.40
C PHE A 346 -27.96 22.79 -12.69
N ASP A 347 -28.66 23.93 -12.76
CA ASP A 347 -30.03 24.01 -13.26
C ASP A 347 -30.05 24.51 -14.71
N SER A 348 -31.14 24.21 -15.42
CA SER A 348 -31.42 24.76 -16.75
C SER A 348 -32.66 25.65 -16.74
N ALA A 349 -32.56 26.83 -17.36
CA ALA A 349 -33.64 27.79 -17.52
C ALA A 349 -33.99 28.03 -19.01
N PRO A 350 -35.23 28.43 -19.36
CA PRO A 350 -35.58 28.83 -20.73
C PRO A 350 -34.76 30.03 -21.22
N GLY A 351 -34.45 30.10 -22.52
CA GLY A 351 -33.63 31.17 -23.11
C GLY A 351 -34.19 32.58 -22.94
N ASP A 352 -35.52 32.73 -22.91
CA ASP A 352 -36.20 34.02 -22.67
C ASP A 352 -35.73 34.69 -21.36
N GLY A 353 -35.40 33.91 -20.33
CA GLY A 353 -34.92 34.40 -19.03
C GLY A 353 -33.42 34.74 -18.97
N HIS A 354 -32.74 34.87 -20.11
CA HIS A 354 -31.31 35.17 -20.17
C HIS A 354 -31.01 36.64 -20.45
N ASP A 355 -31.46 37.52 -19.57
CA ASP A 355 -31.32 38.99 -19.67
C ASP A 355 -29.92 39.45 -20.09
N VAL A 356 -28.86 38.90 -19.50
CA VAL A 356 -27.47 39.23 -19.82
C VAL A 356 -27.13 38.91 -21.28
N PHE A 357 -27.54 37.75 -21.79
CA PHE A 357 -27.34 37.40 -23.19
C PHE A 357 -28.12 38.36 -24.10
N HIS A 358 -29.40 38.58 -23.85
CA HIS A 358 -30.25 39.48 -24.66
C HIS A 358 -29.77 40.93 -24.63
N ARG A 359 -29.24 41.40 -23.49
CA ARG A 359 -28.62 42.71 -23.31
C ARG A 359 -27.34 42.89 -24.13
N LEU A 360 -26.50 41.86 -24.19
CA LEU A 360 -25.16 41.94 -24.80
C LEU A 360 -25.10 41.47 -26.27
N SER A 361 -26.05 40.65 -26.71
CA SER A 361 -26.16 40.18 -28.11
C SER A 361 -26.91 41.17 -29.03
N LYS A 362 -27.70 42.09 -28.46
CA LYS A 362 -28.60 42.99 -29.21
C LYS A 362 -27.90 43.75 -30.34
N GLY A 363 -28.34 43.52 -31.58
CA GLY A 363 -27.80 44.17 -32.77
C GLY A 363 -26.53 43.54 -33.33
N THR A 364 -26.13 42.37 -32.84
CA THR A 364 -24.96 41.61 -33.32
C THR A 364 -25.38 40.32 -34.05
N LYS A 365 -24.40 39.49 -34.44
CA LYS A 365 -24.64 38.18 -35.09
C LYS A 365 -24.83 37.01 -34.11
N TRP A 366 -24.80 37.30 -32.80
CA TRP A 366 -24.94 36.29 -31.75
C TRP A 366 -26.29 35.57 -31.83
N GLN A 367 -26.26 34.25 -31.61
CA GLN A 367 -27.45 33.38 -31.56
C GLN A 367 -27.45 32.66 -30.21
N LEU A 368 -28.62 32.58 -29.58
CA LEU A 368 -28.84 31.67 -28.46
C LEU A 368 -29.20 30.30 -29.03
N TYR A 369 -28.62 29.25 -28.47
CA TYR A 369 -28.81 27.86 -28.91
C TYR A 369 -29.53 27.03 -27.83
N ASP A 370 -30.49 27.64 -27.13
CA ASP A 370 -31.12 27.00 -25.97
C ASP A 370 -32.03 25.82 -26.34
N GLU A 371 -32.56 25.76 -27.57
CA GLU A 371 -33.17 24.52 -28.08
C GLU A 371 -32.12 23.39 -28.18
N GLU A 372 -30.95 23.65 -28.79
CA GLU A 372 -29.90 22.64 -28.95
C GLU A 372 -29.17 22.29 -27.65
N THR A 373 -29.04 23.24 -26.70
CA THR A 373 -28.39 23.02 -25.39
C THR A 373 -29.36 22.64 -24.27
N ARG A 374 -30.66 22.44 -24.56
CA ARG A 374 -31.70 22.14 -23.56
C ARG A 374 -31.80 23.18 -22.45
N GLY A 375 -31.91 24.44 -22.85
CA GLY A 375 -31.94 25.61 -22.00
C GLY A 375 -30.56 26.20 -21.70
N VAL A 376 -30.59 27.21 -20.85
CA VAL A 376 -29.46 28.00 -20.36
C VAL A 376 -29.03 27.42 -19.01
N TRP A 377 -27.84 26.82 -18.96
CA TRP A 377 -27.31 26.21 -17.75
C TRP A 377 -26.64 27.23 -16.84
N ARG A 378 -26.94 27.18 -15.54
CA ARG A 378 -26.31 27.99 -14.49
C ARG A 378 -26.02 27.15 -13.26
N ILE A 379 -25.00 27.53 -12.49
CA ILE A 379 -24.71 26.86 -11.22
C ILE A 379 -25.90 27.00 -10.27
N ASN A 380 -26.32 25.89 -9.64
CA ASN A 380 -27.26 25.93 -8.53
C ASN A 380 -26.46 26.26 -7.26
N GLU A 381 -26.51 27.52 -6.83
CA GLU A 381 -25.79 27.97 -5.64
C GLU A 381 -26.21 27.23 -4.36
N GLU A 382 -27.46 26.77 -4.24
CA GLU A 382 -27.87 26.01 -3.05
C GLU A 382 -27.27 24.61 -3.06
N SER A 383 -27.37 23.87 -4.16
CA SER A 383 -26.73 22.55 -4.34
C SER A 383 -25.22 22.65 -4.23
N LEU A 384 -24.60 23.74 -4.73
CA LEU A 384 -23.19 24.02 -4.51
C LEU A 384 -22.88 24.29 -3.03
N ARG A 385 -23.71 25.06 -2.30
CA ARG A 385 -23.54 25.28 -0.85
C ARG A 385 -23.81 24.02 -0.02
N GLN A 386 -24.73 23.15 -0.41
CA GLN A 386 -25.04 21.89 0.28
C GLN A 386 -23.93 20.85 0.06
N SER A 387 -23.47 20.67 -1.18
CA SER A 387 -22.30 19.83 -1.51
C SER A 387 -20.99 20.42 -0.97
N ALA A 388 -20.87 21.75 -0.92
CA ALA A 388 -19.82 22.40 -0.17
C ALA A 388 -19.96 22.11 1.32
N ASN A 389 -21.13 22.12 1.96
CA ASN A 389 -21.24 21.85 3.40
C ASN A 389 -20.85 20.41 3.78
N SER A 390 -21.12 19.39 2.95
CA SER A 390 -20.58 18.04 3.16
C SER A 390 -19.06 17.95 2.88
N SER A 391 -18.54 18.83 2.02
CA SER A 391 -17.10 18.94 1.70
C SER A 391 -16.31 19.87 2.64
N ILE A 392 -16.92 20.86 3.29
CA ILE A 392 -16.31 21.90 4.12
C ILE A 392 -15.85 21.32 5.45
N ALA A 393 -16.57 20.34 5.99
CA ALA A 393 -16.08 19.50 7.08
C ALA A 393 -14.76 18.79 6.71
N HIS A 394 -14.53 18.49 5.43
CA HIS A 394 -13.25 17.99 4.90
C HIS A 394 -12.25 19.13 4.60
N HIS A 395 -12.70 20.27 4.06
CA HIS A 395 -11.83 21.31 3.52
C HIS A 395 -11.31 22.32 4.56
N LEU A 396 -12.13 22.69 5.57
CA LEU A 396 -11.62 23.41 6.75
C LEU A 396 -10.64 22.56 7.54
N ALA A 397 -10.92 21.25 7.66
CA ALA A 397 -9.96 20.29 8.20
C ALA A 397 -8.67 20.29 7.36
N ILE A 398 -8.73 20.19 6.02
CA ILE A 398 -7.55 20.13 5.14
C ILE A 398 -6.72 21.42 5.13
N THR A 399 -7.30 22.62 5.13
CA THR A 399 -6.49 23.86 5.05
C THR A 399 -5.82 24.20 6.38
N MET A 400 -6.50 23.97 7.51
CA MET A 400 -5.81 23.92 8.81
C MET A 400 -4.77 22.80 8.81
N TYR A 401 -5.12 21.59 8.35
CA TYR A 401 -4.19 20.47 8.29
C TYR A 401 -3.01 20.73 7.36
N ARG A 402 -3.04 21.49 6.26
CA ARG A 402 -1.83 21.69 5.44
C ARG A 402 -0.82 22.60 6.15
N ARG A 403 -1.26 23.69 6.77
CA ARG A 403 -0.38 24.58 7.55
C ARG A 403 0.03 23.96 8.89
N LEU A 404 -0.86 23.23 9.58
CA LEU A 404 -0.50 22.42 10.75
C LEU A 404 0.28 21.15 10.39
N PHE A 405 0.16 20.56 9.21
CA PHE A 405 0.93 19.37 8.82
C PHE A 405 2.35 19.80 8.50
N LEU A 406 2.57 20.76 7.61
CA LEU A 406 3.94 21.24 7.38
C LEU A 406 4.54 21.85 8.66
N GLY A 407 3.79 22.67 9.40
CA GLY A 407 4.25 23.27 10.66
C GLY A 407 4.49 22.25 11.79
N THR A 408 3.55 21.32 12.04
CA THR A 408 3.66 20.35 13.16
C THR A 408 4.37 19.05 12.78
N VAL A 409 4.54 18.71 11.51
CA VAL A 409 5.54 17.72 11.07
C VAL A 409 6.94 18.33 11.15
N LEU A 410 7.15 19.58 10.73
CA LEU A 410 8.45 20.23 10.93
C LEU A 410 8.76 20.38 12.43
N VAL A 411 7.79 20.79 13.26
CA VAL A 411 7.97 20.85 14.73
C VAL A 411 8.10 19.45 15.36
N ALA A 412 7.43 18.41 14.86
CA ALA A 412 7.63 17.04 15.36
C ALA A 412 8.99 16.46 14.95
N ILE A 413 9.44 16.72 13.71
CA ILE A 413 10.80 16.37 13.25
C ILE A 413 11.82 17.15 14.07
N LEU A 414 11.64 18.44 14.30
CA LEU A 414 12.51 19.24 15.16
C LEU A 414 12.48 18.74 16.62
N ALA A 415 11.33 18.36 17.17
CA ALA A 415 11.22 17.78 18.51
C ALA A 415 11.76 16.34 18.62
N LEU A 416 12.05 15.68 17.49
CA LEU A 416 12.81 14.43 17.41
C LEU A 416 14.31 14.67 17.10
N LEU A 417 14.69 15.88 16.68
CA LEU A 417 16.08 16.28 16.40
C LEU A 417 16.73 17.10 17.53
N PHE A 418 15.92 17.76 18.37
CA PHE A 418 16.38 18.26 19.66
C PHE A 418 16.43 17.10 20.65
N PRO A 419 17.52 16.96 21.44
CA PRO A 419 17.56 15.95 22.49
C PRO A 419 16.42 16.22 23.47
N GLN A 420 15.65 15.20 23.80
CA GLN A 420 14.68 15.30 24.89
C GLN A 420 15.42 15.68 26.17
N GLN A 421 14.85 16.63 26.92
CA GLN A 421 15.35 16.96 28.24
C GLN A 421 15.36 15.68 29.08
N LYS A 422 16.50 15.35 29.70
CA LYS A 422 16.57 14.19 30.59
C LYS A 422 15.69 14.46 31.81
N ASP A 423 14.54 13.82 31.84
CA ASP A 423 13.68 13.81 33.02
C ASP A 423 14.42 13.09 34.16
N GLU A 424 14.67 13.77 35.27
CA GLU A 424 15.26 13.16 36.46
C GLU A 424 14.24 12.19 37.10
N HIS A 425 14.37 10.91 36.76
CA HIS A 425 13.48 9.88 37.28
C HIS A 425 13.83 9.53 38.75
N PRO A 426 12.84 9.42 39.64
CA PRO A 426 13.07 9.04 41.03
C PRO A 426 13.59 7.59 41.12
N PRO A 427 14.50 7.27 42.05
CA PRO A 427 15.01 5.91 42.23
C PRO A 427 13.89 4.88 42.36
N TYR A 428 14.03 3.74 41.67
CA TYR A 428 13.04 2.67 41.69
C TYR A 428 12.73 2.16 43.09
N VAL A 429 11.45 1.84 43.33
CA VAL A 429 11.01 1.08 44.50
C VAL A 429 11.62 -0.32 44.42
N LYS A 430 12.51 -0.63 45.37
CA LYS A 430 13.15 -1.94 45.47
C LYS A 430 12.14 -2.97 46.00
N GLY A 431 12.07 -4.12 45.35
CA GLY A 431 11.31 -5.27 45.83
C GLY A 431 12.13 -6.29 46.59
N ARG A 432 11.45 -7.36 47.00
CA ARG A 432 11.98 -8.59 47.56
C ARG A 432 13.07 -9.18 46.66
N ASN A 433 14.30 -9.14 47.16
CA ASN A 433 15.49 -9.64 46.47
C ASN A 433 15.30 -11.10 46.00
N GLY A 434 15.81 -11.45 44.83
CA GLY A 434 15.68 -12.78 44.24
C GLY A 434 14.28 -13.09 43.73
N THR A 435 13.49 -12.09 43.34
CA THR A 435 12.15 -12.28 42.76
C THR A 435 12.00 -11.53 41.44
N ALA A 436 11.55 -12.22 40.38
CA ALA A 436 11.37 -11.66 39.04
C ALA A 436 9.94 -11.94 38.52
N LEU A 437 9.24 -10.90 38.07
CA LEU A 437 7.89 -10.99 37.51
C LEU A 437 7.90 -10.72 36.00
N PHE A 438 7.56 -11.72 35.20
CA PHE A 438 7.39 -11.61 33.76
C PHE A 438 5.93 -11.24 33.41
N LEU A 439 5.74 -10.15 32.67
CA LEU A 439 4.44 -9.68 32.19
C LEU A 439 4.41 -9.82 30.67
N VAL A 440 3.52 -10.66 30.12
CA VAL A 440 3.57 -11.02 28.70
C VAL A 440 2.23 -11.42 28.09
N ASN A 441 2.03 -11.10 26.81
CA ASN A 441 0.94 -11.66 26.00
C ASN A 441 1.12 -13.18 25.74
N GLN A 442 0.04 -13.93 25.54
CA GLN A 442 0.11 -15.41 25.42
C GLN A 442 0.55 -15.91 24.03
N GLU A 443 0.53 -15.04 23.04
CA GLU A 443 0.89 -15.30 21.65
C GLU A 443 2.39 -15.66 21.54
N HIS A 444 2.71 -16.79 20.89
CA HIS A 444 4.09 -17.33 20.85
C HIS A 444 5.09 -16.45 20.08
N GLY A 445 4.61 -15.60 19.18
CA GLY A 445 5.43 -14.59 18.50
C GLY A 445 6.01 -13.52 19.45
N ILE A 446 5.45 -13.40 20.65
CA ILE A 446 5.88 -12.45 21.70
C ILE A 446 6.48 -13.24 22.88
N SER A 447 5.75 -14.22 23.40
CA SER A 447 6.12 -14.93 24.64
C SER A 447 7.36 -15.82 24.56
N ASN A 448 7.73 -16.37 23.38
CA ASN A 448 8.85 -17.31 23.28
C ASN A 448 10.17 -16.76 23.88
N VAL A 449 10.49 -15.47 23.70
CA VAL A 449 11.76 -14.88 24.20
C VAL A 449 11.78 -14.69 25.72
N LEU A 450 10.65 -14.31 26.33
CA LEU A 450 10.52 -14.23 27.79
C LEU A 450 10.55 -15.64 28.40
N VAL A 451 9.89 -16.62 27.78
CA VAL A 451 9.90 -18.03 28.21
C VAL A 451 11.30 -18.67 28.05
N ALA A 452 12.04 -18.35 26.98
CA ALA A 452 13.43 -18.79 26.81
C ALA A 452 14.36 -18.21 27.89
N THR A 453 14.18 -16.91 28.20
CA THR A 453 14.89 -16.23 29.28
C THR A 453 14.59 -16.89 30.64
N ALA A 454 13.32 -17.12 30.95
CA ALA A 454 12.91 -17.78 32.18
C ALA A 454 13.42 -19.23 32.30
N SER A 455 13.41 -19.99 31.21
CA SER A 455 14.01 -21.34 31.14
C SER A 455 15.50 -21.30 31.51
N ALA A 456 16.26 -20.36 30.93
CA ALA A 456 17.66 -20.16 31.26
C ALA A 456 17.89 -19.59 32.68
N MET A 457 16.93 -18.86 33.25
CA MET A 457 16.98 -18.45 34.66
C MET A 457 16.80 -19.64 35.60
N LEU A 458 15.83 -20.53 35.37
CA LEU A 458 15.68 -21.75 36.17
C LEU A 458 16.90 -22.68 36.07
N GLU A 459 17.50 -22.79 34.89
CA GLU A 459 18.70 -23.62 34.68
C GLU A 459 19.94 -23.06 35.42
N ASN A 460 20.14 -21.73 35.47
CA ASN A 460 21.40 -21.12 35.94
C ASN A 460 21.31 -20.32 37.26
N TYR A 461 20.12 -19.88 37.66
CA TYR A 461 19.86 -19.03 38.84
C TYR A 461 18.64 -19.58 39.65
N PRO A 462 18.69 -20.87 40.10
CA PRO A 462 17.53 -21.58 40.66
C PRO A 462 17.07 -21.08 42.05
N ASP A 463 17.78 -20.10 42.62
CA ASP A 463 17.43 -19.42 43.86
C ASP A 463 16.49 -18.21 43.64
N ILE A 464 16.31 -17.75 42.39
CA ILE A 464 15.37 -16.69 42.03
C ILE A 464 13.95 -17.26 41.88
N ASP A 465 12.98 -16.65 42.55
CA ASP A 465 11.55 -16.91 42.34
C ASP A 465 11.08 -16.26 41.03
N VAL A 466 10.70 -17.09 40.06
CA VAL A 466 10.23 -16.67 38.73
C VAL A 466 8.71 -16.75 38.67
N HIS A 467 8.08 -15.58 38.58
CA HIS A 467 6.63 -15.42 38.43
C HIS A 467 6.28 -15.01 37.00
N PHE A 468 5.14 -15.47 36.47
CA PHE A 468 4.58 -15.06 35.18
C PHE A 468 3.13 -14.61 35.34
N ALA A 469 2.80 -13.39 34.93
CA ALA A 469 1.41 -12.96 34.75
C ALA A 469 1.06 -12.96 33.26
N SER A 470 0.11 -13.81 32.87
CA SER A 470 -0.34 -13.94 31.47
C SER A 470 -1.70 -14.66 31.41
N PHE A 471 -2.13 -15.00 30.19
CA PHE A 471 -3.43 -15.57 29.88
C PHE A 471 -3.36 -17.11 29.73
N PRO A 472 -4.51 -17.84 29.81
CA PRO A 472 -4.51 -19.29 30.05
C PRO A 472 -3.71 -20.16 29.06
N LYS A 473 -3.58 -19.77 27.78
CA LYS A 473 -2.91 -20.60 26.75
C LYS A 473 -1.41 -20.77 27.02
N LEU A 474 -0.79 -19.91 27.85
CA LEU A 474 0.64 -19.98 28.17
C LEU A 474 0.97 -20.98 29.31
N LYS A 475 0.03 -21.25 30.23
CA LYS A 475 0.26 -22.04 31.46
C LYS A 475 0.94 -23.38 31.19
N GLY A 476 0.36 -24.20 30.31
CA GLY A 476 0.88 -25.53 29.98
C GLY A 476 2.24 -25.53 29.26
N LYS A 477 2.73 -24.38 28.79
CA LYS A 477 4.10 -24.23 28.27
C LYS A 477 5.10 -23.97 29.40
N LEU A 478 4.74 -23.12 30.37
CA LEU A 478 5.54 -22.82 31.56
C LEU A 478 5.71 -24.06 32.46
N GLU A 479 4.65 -24.87 32.61
CA GLU A 479 4.71 -26.16 33.33
C GLU A 479 5.68 -27.16 32.68
N ARG A 480 5.78 -27.19 31.34
CA ARG A 480 6.80 -28.02 30.66
C ARG A 480 8.20 -27.48 30.89
N VAL A 481 8.41 -26.17 30.71
CA VAL A 481 9.71 -25.52 30.91
C VAL A 481 10.24 -25.77 32.33
N SER A 482 9.40 -25.63 33.35
CA SER A 482 9.76 -25.92 34.75
C SER A 482 10.27 -27.36 34.93
N LYS A 483 9.49 -28.34 34.45
CA LYS A 483 9.84 -29.77 34.51
C LYS A 483 11.12 -30.12 33.74
N PHE A 484 11.42 -29.43 32.65
CA PHE A 484 12.66 -29.66 31.90
C PHE A 484 13.87 -28.96 32.51
N ALA A 485 13.71 -27.79 33.13
CA ALA A 485 14.77 -27.14 33.91
C ALA A 485 15.17 -28.02 35.11
N GLN A 486 14.19 -28.60 35.83
CA GLN A 486 14.41 -29.53 36.94
C GLN A 486 15.21 -30.79 36.54
N ARG A 487 15.12 -31.27 35.29
CA ARG A 487 15.95 -32.40 34.81
C ARG A 487 17.43 -32.05 34.70
N LYS A 488 17.77 -30.78 34.44
CA LYS A 488 19.15 -30.29 34.29
C LYS A 488 19.71 -29.77 35.62
N THR A 489 18.87 -29.06 36.37
CA THR A 489 19.18 -28.40 37.63
C THR A 489 18.10 -28.82 38.65
N PRO A 490 18.31 -29.91 39.42
CA PRO A 490 17.29 -30.46 40.33
C PRO A 490 16.84 -29.55 41.48
N SER A 491 17.53 -28.42 41.69
CA SER A 491 17.14 -27.36 42.62
C SER A 491 16.24 -26.27 42.00
N ALA A 492 15.93 -26.35 40.70
CA ALA A 492 15.10 -25.38 40.00
C ALA A 492 13.64 -25.40 40.50
N ARG A 493 13.14 -24.23 40.92
CA ARG A 493 11.75 -24.03 41.34
C ARG A 493 10.81 -24.05 40.12
N ASP A 494 9.54 -24.34 40.35
CA ASP A 494 8.51 -24.18 39.31
C ASP A 494 8.23 -22.70 39.02
N ILE A 495 7.87 -22.37 37.78
CA ILE A 495 7.36 -21.03 37.44
C ILE A 495 5.99 -20.83 38.09
N VAL A 496 5.87 -19.80 38.92
CA VAL A 496 4.61 -19.42 39.55
C VAL A 496 3.75 -18.67 38.53
N PHE A 497 2.73 -19.36 37.99
CA PHE A 497 1.84 -18.80 36.99
C PHE A 497 0.61 -18.11 37.60
N HIS A 498 0.52 -16.80 37.39
CA HIS A 498 -0.60 -15.94 37.72
C HIS A 498 -1.48 -15.74 36.48
N GLN A 499 -2.74 -16.18 36.57
CA GLN A 499 -3.67 -16.12 35.45
C GLN A 499 -4.44 -14.79 35.47
N LEU A 500 -4.27 -13.98 34.43
CA LEU A 500 -5.11 -12.81 34.18
C LEU A 500 -6.52 -13.25 33.76
N GLN A 501 -7.54 -12.55 34.27
CA GLN A 501 -8.96 -12.85 34.07
C GLN A 501 -9.57 -12.04 32.92
N SER A 502 -9.06 -10.83 32.69
CA SER A 502 -9.46 -10.00 31.55
C SER A 502 -9.12 -10.64 30.18
N PRO A 503 -9.80 -10.23 29.08
CA PRO A 503 -9.56 -10.79 27.74
C PRO A 503 -8.13 -10.60 27.24
N SER A 504 -7.55 -11.61 26.58
CA SER A 504 -6.22 -11.47 25.99
C SER A 504 -6.22 -10.66 24.70
N TYR A 505 -5.04 -10.25 24.24
CA TYR A 505 -4.83 -9.53 22.99
C TYR A 505 -5.57 -10.19 21.81
N GLY A 506 -5.33 -11.49 21.55
CA GLY A 506 -5.97 -12.21 20.45
C GLY A 506 -7.48 -12.39 20.61
N ASP A 507 -7.99 -12.47 21.84
CA ASP A 507 -9.42 -12.61 22.11
C ASP A 507 -10.14 -11.28 21.85
N VAL A 508 -9.56 -10.13 22.25
CA VAL A 508 -10.09 -8.78 21.92
C VAL A 508 -10.11 -8.56 20.42
N ILE A 509 -9.03 -8.85 19.69
CA ILE A 509 -8.97 -8.73 18.22
C ILE A 509 -10.15 -9.47 17.59
N THR A 510 -10.36 -10.74 17.98
CA THR A 510 -11.46 -11.58 17.49
C THR A 510 -12.84 -11.00 17.84
N ASN A 511 -13.02 -10.48 19.06
CA ASN A 511 -14.27 -9.91 19.53
C ASN A 511 -14.67 -8.60 18.81
N THR A 512 -13.73 -7.89 18.17
CA THR A 512 -14.05 -6.70 17.35
C THR A 512 -14.76 -7.01 16.03
N GLY A 513 -14.96 -8.28 15.68
CA GLY A 513 -15.59 -8.71 14.43
C GLY A 513 -14.66 -8.62 13.20
N ARG A 514 -13.40 -8.23 13.40
CA ARG A 514 -12.33 -8.31 12.40
C ARG A 514 -11.82 -9.75 12.28
N SER A 515 -11.55 -10.20 11.06
CA SER A 515 -10.81 -11.43 10.84
C SER A 515 -9.31 -11.19 10.94
N LEU A 516 -8.55 -12.26 11.16
CA LEU A 516 -7.11 -12.29 10.93
C LEU A 516 -6.77 -12.11 9.43
N ASP A 517 -7.76 -12.25 8.54
CA ASP A 517 -7.68 -11.91 7.11
C ASP A 517 -7.67 -10.38 6.82
N ASP A 518 -8.09 -9.53 7.76
CA ASP A 518 -8.12 -8.06 7.58
C ASP A 518 -6.77 -7.38 7.91
N ILE A 519 -5.87 -8.12 8.56
CA ILE A 519 -4.56 -7.63 9.01
C ILE A 519 -3.51 -7.56 7.88
N PRO A 520 -3.41 -8.55 6.97
CA PRO A 520 -2.44 -8.51 5.88
C PRO A 520 -2.61 -7.30 4.96
N HIS A 521 -1.51 -6.62 4.68
CA HIS A 521 -1.46 -5.44 3.81
C HIS A 521 -0.19 -5.46 2.96
N PRO A 522 -0.20 -4.86 1.76
CA PRO A 522 0.99 -4.78 0.89
C PRO A 522 2.14 -4.00 1.55
N PRO A 523 3.35 -4.04 0.97
CA PRO A 523 4.42 -3.11 1.35
C PRO A 523 4.17 -1.68 0.81
N GLY A 524 5.11 -0.77 1.08
CA GLY A 524 5.16 0.57 0.50
C GLY A 524 4.05 1.54 0.93
N PRO A 525 3.73 2.56 0.10
CA PRO A 525 2.78 3.63 0.43
C PRO A 525 1.35 3.16 0.73
N ALA A 526 0.91 2.07 0.09
CA ALA A 526 -0.37 1.42 0.38
C ALA A 526 -0.32 0.71 1.74
N GLY A 527 0.76 -0.03 2.01
CA GLY A 527 1.00 -0.72 3.28
C GLY A 527 0.98 0.18 4.48
N ILE A 528 1.81 1.23 4.48
CA ILE A 528 1.87 2.17 5.60
C ILE A 528 0.52 2.87 5.83
N SER A 529 -0.26 3.07 4.76
CA SER A 529 -1.59 3.68 4.84
C SER A 529 -2.67 2.74 5.37
N HIS A 530 -2.47 1.42 5.30
CA HIS A 530 -3.30 0.43 6.00
C HIS A 530 -2.86 0.29 7.46
N LEU A 531 -1.56 0.05 7.70
CA LEU A 531 -0.98 -0.05 9.04
C LEU A 531 -1.36 1.16 9.91
N CYS A 532 -1.31 2.38 9.36
CA CYS A 532 -1.67 3.59 10.10
C CYS A 532 -3.16 3.76 10.44
N LYS A 533 -4.08 2.95 9.88
CA LYS A 533 -5.48 2.88 10.35
C LYS A 533 -5.58 2.03 11.61
N ASP A 534 -4.81 0.94 11.65
CA ASP A 534 -4.97 -0.15 12.60
C ASP A 534 -3.86 -0.19 13.68
N ILE A 535 -2.87 0.70 13.62
CA ILE A 535 -1.76 0.81 14.58
C ILE A 535 -2.26 1.02 16.03
N GLN A 536 -3.48 1.52 16.25
CA GLN A 536 -4.11 1.53 17.58
C GLN A 536 -4.32 0.13 18.17
N LEU A 537 -4.64 -0.87 17.34
CA LEU A 537 -4.77 -2.26 17.76
C LEU A 537 -3.40 -2.83 18.13
N TRP A 538 -2.38 -2.52 17.33
CA TRP A 538 -0.99 -2.91 17.59
C TRP A 538 -0.37 -2.22 18.82
N ILE A 539 -0.82 -1.01 19.17
CA ILE A 539 -0.37 -0.29 20.37
C ILE A 539 -1.09 -0.80 21.63
N SER A 540 -2.41 -0.97 21.59
CA SER A 540 -3.21 -1.53 22.70
C SER A 540 -4.62 -1.83 22.19
N PRO A 541 -4.98 -3.10 21.89
CA PRO A 541 -6.29 -3.42 21.31
C PRO A 541 -7.43 -3.18 22.31
N TRP A 542 -7.22 -3.56 23.58
CA TRP A 542 -8.12 -3.35 24.71
C TRP A 542 -8.75 -1.97 24.74
N SER A 543 -10.05 -1.89 25.04
CA SER A 543 -10.75 -0.65 25.40
C SER A 543 -10.12 0.04 26.61
N ALA A 544 -10.53 1.27 26.92
CA ALA A 544 -10.05 1.97 28.12
C ALA A 544 -10.41 1.20 29.40
N ASP A 545 -11.55 0.50 29.42
CA ASP A 545 -11.99 -0.33 30.55
C ASP A 545 -11.17 -1.61 30.66
N GLU A 546 -11.06 -2.41 29.60
CA GLU A 546 -10.26 -3.65 29.63
C GLU A 546 -8.77 -3.38 29.92
N HIS A 547 -8.22 -2.29 29.38
CA HIS A 547 -6.86 -1.86 29.71
C HIS A 547 -6.73 -1.54 31.20
N PHE A 548 -7.70 -0.80 31.77
CA PHE A 548 -7.69 -0.44 33.19
C PHE A 548 -7.85 -1.67 34.10
N SER A 549 -8.71 -2.63 33.75
CA SER A 549 -8.86 -3.88 34.50
C SER A 549 -7.56 -4.70 34.51
N ILE A 550 -6.87 -4.85 33.37
CA ILE A 550 -5.57 -5.54 33.33
C ILE A 550 -4.51 -4.77 34.13
N TYR A 551 -4.54 -3.44 34.06
CA TYR A 551 -3.68 -2.57 34.87
C TYR A 551 -3.92 -2.78 36.38
N GLU A 552 -5.17 -2.90 36.83
CA GLU A 552 -5.52 -3.18 38.23
C GLU A 552 -5.12 -4.60 38.66
N GLU A 553 -5.36 -5.62 37.82
CA GLU A 553 -4.90 -7.00 38.06
C GLU A 553 -3.37 -7.05 38.26
N ILE A 554 -2.61 -6.41 37.36
CA ILE A 554 -1.14 -6.36 37.44
C ILE A 554 -0.65 -5.49 38.61
N THR A 555 -1.35 -4.39 38.92
CA THR A 555 -1.08 -3.56 40.10
C THR A 555 -1.17 -4.39 41.37
N SER A 556 -2.23 -5.19 41.52
CA SER A 556 -2.39 -6.10 42.66
C SER A 556 -1.31 -7.17 42.72
N LEU A 557 -0.93 -7.76 41.58
CA LEU A 557 0.15 -8.75 41.52
C LEU A 557 1.53 -8.15 41.85
N ILE A 558 1.79 -6.90 41.46
CA ILE A 558 3.03 -6.19 41.84
C ILE A 558 3.08 -5.95 43.35
N ASP A 559 1.95 -5.62 43.98
CA ASP A 559 1.87 -5.42 45.44
C ASP A 559 1.95 -6.74 46.23
N GLU A 560 1.39 -7.83 45.71
CA GLU A 560 1.43 -9.16 46.35
C GLU A 560 2.81 -9.84 46.26
N ILE A 561 3.44 -9.79 45.07
CA ILE A 561 4.69 -10.50 44.77
C ILE A 561 5.91 -9.70 45.27
N ASP A 562 5.79 -8.37 45.31
CA ASP A 562 6.88 -7.41 45.54
C ASP A 562 8.16 -7.72 44.72
N PRO A 563 8.08 -7.84 43.38
CA PRO A 563 9.20 -8.33 42.56
C PRO A 563 10.37 -7.34 42.52
N ALA A 564 11.60 -7.81 42.74
CA ALA A 564 12.82 -7.00 42.60
C ALA A 564 13.05 -6.51 41.15
N VAL A 565 12.58 -7.26 40.15
CA VAL A 565 12.54 -6.80 38.75
C VAL A 565 11.27 -7.27 38.04
N VAL A 566 10.69 -6.39 37.23
CA VAL A 566 9.61 -6.71 36.28
C VAL A 566 10.17 -6.81 34.86
N VAL A 567 9.82 -7.86 34.12
CA VAL A 567 10.30 -8.11 32.75
C VAL A 567 9.11 -8.07 31.80
N ILE A 568 9.17 -7.22 30.76
CA ILE A 568 8.00 -6.90 29.93
C ILE A 568 8.36 -6.96 28.43
N ASP A 569 7.40 -7.35 27.60
CA ASP A 569 7.48 -7.20 26.14
C ASP A 569 7.10 -5.77 25.69
N THR A 570 7.36 -5.41 24.43
CA THR A 570 7.14 -4.04 23.91
C THR A 570 5.68 -3.71 23.53
N LEU A 571 4.77 -4.68 23.65
CA LEU A 571 3.36 -4.60 23.23
C LEU A 571 2.37 -4.75 24.40
N PHE A 572 2.77 -5.32 25.54
CA PHE A 572 1.90 -5.52 26.71
C PHE A 572 1.74 -4.27 27.58
N ARG A 573 1.08 -3.24 27.02
CA ARG A 573 1.01 -1.89 27.62
C ARG A 573 0.37 -1.78 29.01
N PRO A 574 -0.73 -2.48 29.37
CA PRO A 574 -1.28 -2.39 30.73
C PRO A 574 -0.24 -2.75 31.80
N GLY A 575 0.61 -3.74 31.51
CA GLY A 575 1.71 -4.15 32.39
C GLY A 575 2.82 -3.12 32.49
N LEU A 576 3.18 -2.46 31.39
CA LEU A 576 4.14 -1.36 31.39
C LEU A 576 3.62 -0.16 32.19
N ASP A 577 2.37 0.24 31.97
CA ASP A 577 1.78 1.40 32.62
C ASP A 577 1.61 1.15 34.14
N ALA A 578 1.22 -0.06 34.57
CA ALA A 578 1.19 -0.46 35.99
C ALA A 578 2.59 -0.47 36.63
N THR A 579 3.58 -1.04 35.95
CA THR A 579 4.98 -1.10 36.42
C THR A 579 5.58 0.30 36.61
N ARG A 580 5.26 1.22 35.70
CA ARG A 580 5.72 2.61 35.74
C ARG A 580 5.02 3.44 36.81
N ASP A 581 3.69 3.31 37.00
CA ASP A 581 3.00 4.08 38.04
C ASP A 581 3.46 3.67 39.45
N LYS A 582 3.70 2.36 39.65
CA LYS A 582 4.32 1.77 40.85
C LYS A 582 5.83 2.04 40.99
N ASN A 583 6.45 2.73 40.03
CA ASN A 583 7.89 3.02 39.94
C ASN A 583 8.79 1.81 40.26
N ARG A 584 8.49 0.63 39.69
CA ARG A 584 9.27 -0.60 39.90
C ARG A 584 10.47 -0.68 38.95
N GLN A 585 11.56 -1.28 39.42
CA GLN A 585 12.70 -1.60 38.54
C GLN A 585 12.25 -2.62 37.49
N HIS A 586 12.52 -2.34 36.21
CA HIS A 586 12.05 -3.16 35.11
C HIS A 586 13.05 -3.24 33.96
N ALA A 587 12.84 -4.21 33.06
CA ALA A 587 13.62 -4.38 31.84
C ALA A 587 12.74 -4.87 30.68
N PHE A 588 13.10 -4.48 29.46
CA PHE A 588 12.45 -4.95 28.24
C PHE A 588 13.18 -6.14 27.62
N ILE A 589 12.43 -7.10 27.06
CA ILE A 589 12.96 -8.15 26.19
C ILE A 589 12.12 -8.18 24.91
N THR A 590 12.77 -8.11 23.74
CA THR A 590 12.11 -8.11 22.42
C THR A 590 12.78 -9.08 21.46
N PRO A 591 12.01 -9.83 20.63
CA PRO A 591 12.58 -10.68 19.58
C PRO A 591 13.06 -9.88 18.37
N ASN A 592 12.52 -8.68 18.18
CA ASN A 592 12.84 -7.79 17.07
C ASN A 592 14.28 -7.27 17.17
N GLN A 593 14.88 -7.02 16.00
CA GLN A 593 16.25 -6.50 15.88
C GLN A 593 16.40 -5.07 16.42
N ALA A 594 17.62 -4.64 16.74
CA ALA A 594 17.86 -3.31 17.31
C ALA A 594 17.27 -2.17 16.46
N ILE A 595 17.37 -2.21 15.13
CA ILE A 595 16.82 -1.14 14.27
C ILE A 595 15.29 -1.02 14.34
N ASP A 596 14.56 -2.11 14.58
CA ASP A 596 13.09 -2.08 14.69
C ASP A 596 12.63 -1.29 15.92
N ASN A 597 13.49 -1.18 16.94
CA ASN A 597 13.21 -0.56 18.24
C ASN A 597 13.89 0.82 18.38
N PHE A 598 15.10 0.99 17.84
CA PHE A 598 15.96 2.17 18.00
C PHE A 598 16.16 2.96 16.70
N LEU A 599 15.20 2.88 15.77
CA LEU A 599 15.20 3.61 14.50
C LEU A 599 15.35 5.13 14.71
N GLY A 600 14.62 5.71 15.67
CA GLY A 600 14.66 7.14 15.98
C GLY A 600 15.98 7.61 16.60
N GLU A 601 16.71 6.72 17.25
CA GLU A 601 18.01 7.00 17.89
C GLU A 601 19.17 7.05 16.87
N GLN A 602 18.94 6.63 15.61
CA GLN A 602 20.03 6.54 14.64
C GLN A 602 20.49 7.93 14.17
N PRO A 603 21.81 8.22 14.18
CA PRO A 603 22.34 9.57 14.03
C PRO A 603 22.10 10.16 12.64
N TYR A 604 22.21 11.49 12.55
CA TYR A 604 22.07 12.27 11.30
C TYR A 604 20.72 12.07 10.58
N GLY A 605 19.66 11.74 11.32
CA GLY A 605 18.33 11.45 10.76
C GLY A 605 18.32 10.25 9.81
N SER A 606 19.25 9.30 9.99
CA SER A 606 19.46 8.17 9.07
C SER A 606 18.27 7.21 8.95
N MET A 607 17.29 7.28 9.88
CA MET A 607 15.97 6.66 9.71
C MET A 607 15.27 7.06 8.40
N PHE A 608 15.51 8.26 7.90
CA PHE A 608 14.86 8.79 6.70
C PHE A 608 15.55 8.35 5.40
N TRP A 609 16.87 8.15 5.41
CA TRP A 609 17.67 8.00 4.18
C TRP A 609 18.57 6.76 4.11
N LYS A 610 18.85 6.08 5.22
CA LYS A 610 19.70 4.86 5.28
C LYS A 610 18.89 3.61 5.61
N TYR A 611 18.05 3.70 6.64
CA TYR A 611 17.32 2.57 7.20
C TYR A 611 15.92 2.46 6.60
N PRO A 612 15.48 1.25 6.16
CA PRO A 612 14.16 1.06 5.56
C PRO A 612 13.06 1.20 6.63
N SER A 613 12.03 1.98 6.31
CA SER A 613 10.85 2.15 7.16
C SER A 613 10.13 0.82 7.37
N MET A 614 9.48 0.65 8.54
CA MET A 614 8.50 -0.42 8.75
C MET A 614 7.43 -0.39 7.64
N SER A 615 6.93 -1.56 7.22
CA SER A 615 6.02 -1.75 6.08
C SER A 615 6.59 -1.34 4.71
N SER A 616 7.86 -0.93 4.58
CA SER A 616 8.36 -0.43 3.28
C SER A 616 8.63 -1.54 2.26
N GLY A 617 9.17 -2.68 2.69
CA GLY A 617 9.72 -3.69 1.77
C GLY A 617 10.99 -3.23 1.03
N LEU A 618 11.62 -2.14 1.46
CA LEU A 618 12.85 -1.63 0.86
C LEU A 618 14.07 -2.42 1.38
N PRO A 619 15.07 -2.71 0.53
CA PRO A 619 16.32 -3.34 0.97
C PRO A 619 17.15 -2.37 1.81
N PHE A 620 18.10 -2.91 2.58
CA PHE A 620 19.09 -2.15 3.33
C PHE A 620 20.46 -2.17 2.61
N PRO A 621 21.17 -1.03 2.50
CA PRO A 621 20.71 0.33 2.78
C PRO A 621 19.68 0.80 1.75
N VAL A 622 18.82 1.75 2.15
CA VAL A 622 17.78 2.31 1.28
C VAL A 622 18.39 2.86 -0.02
N PRO A 623 17.96 2.40 -1.21
CA PRO A 623 18.49 2.90 -2.48
C PRO A 623 18.24 4.40 -2.66
N TRP A 624 19.18 5.13 -3.26
CA TRP A 624 19.08 6.58 -3.48
C TRP A 624 17.79 7.02 -4.17
N SER A 625 17.29 6.24 -5.14
CA SER A 625 16.02 6.46 -5.84
C SER A 625 14.76 6.24 -4.98
N LYS A 626 14.91 5.60 -3.82
CA LYS A 626 13.85 5.25 -2.86
C LYS A 626 13.90 6.07 -1.56
N ILE A 627 14.92 6.90 -1.36
CA ILE A 627 14.97 7.83 -0.21
C ILE A 627 13.72 8.72 -0.09
N PRO A 628 13.17 9.33 -1.17
CA PRO A 628 11.95 10.14 -1.06
C PRO A 628 10.72 9.35 -0.61
N GLU A 629 10.62 8.08 -1.00
CA GLU A 629 9.58 7.16 -0.56
C GLU A 629 9.78 6.82 0.92
N ASN A 630 11.00 6.46 1.33
CA ASN A 630 11.34 6.15 2.72
C ASN A 630 11.11 7.33 3.69
N ILE A 631 11.41 8.55 3.26
CA ILE A 631 11.04 9.79 3.96
C ILE A 631 9.52 9.86 4.16
N TYR A 632 8.75 9.68 3.10
CA TYR A 632 7.28 9.70 3.15
C TYR A 632 6.74 8.63 4.12
N LEU A 633 7.20 7.38 4.05
CA LEU A 633 6.72 6.29 4.89
C LEU A 633 6.94 6.58 6.38
N ASN A 634 8.14 7.00 6.77
CA ASN A 634 8.46 7.36 8.16
C ASN A 634 7.60 8.53 8.67
N ILE A 635 7.50 9.62 7.90
CA ILE A 635 6.67 10.79 8.26
C ILE A 635 5.19 10.39 8.38
N ARG A 636 4.70 9.60 7.43
CA ARG A 636 3.32 9.09 7.37
C ARG A 636 2.96 8.21 8.57
N PHE A 637 3.94 7.48 9.12
CA PHE A 637 3.81 6.69 10.35
C PHE A 637 3.80 7.57 11.61
N ILE A 638 4.86 8.36 11.83
CA ILE A 638 5.03 9.25 13.00
C ILE A 638 3.80 10.16 13.15
N TYR A 639 3.35 10.76 12.06
CA TYR A 639 2.17 11.63 12.05
C TYR A 639 0.91 10.92 12.53
N SER A 640 0.69 9.66 12.13
CA SER A 640 -0.49 8.90 12.55
C SER A 640 -0.47 8.58 14.03
N VAL A 641 0.66 8.13 14.58
CA VAL A 641 0.80 7.86 16.03
C VAL A 641 0.59 9.13 16.87
N LEU A 642 1.02 10.29 16.37
CA LEU A 642 0.84 11.60 17.03
C LEU A 642 -0.58 12.18 16.92
N ARG A 643 -1.39 11.75 15.94
CA ARG A 643 -2.72 12.33 15.64
C ARG A 643 -3.90 11.37 15.79
N MET A 644 -3.66 10.18 16.33
CA MET A 644 -4.64 9.11 16.47
C MET A 644 -5.77 9.48 17.46
N PRO A 645 -7.03 9.67 17.00
CA PRO A 645 -8.11 10.14 17.86
C PRO A 645 -8.48 9.13 18.94
N ASP A 646 -8.62 7.85 18.57
CA ASP A 646 -9.02 6.78 19.49
C ASP A 646 -7.96 6.54 20.58
N LEU A 647 -6.67 6.64 20.23
CA LEU A 647 -5.57 6.54 21.19
C LEU A 647 -5.54 7.76 22.12
N ALA A 648 -5.81 8.96 21.61
CA ALA A 648 -5.93 10.17 22.44
C ALA A 648 -7.13 10.10 23.39
N ALA A 649 -8.28 9.57 22.93
CA ALA A 649 -9.45 9.32 23.76
C ALA A 649 -9.17 8.24 24.83
N LYS A 650 -8.50 7.14 24.47
CA LYS A 650 -8.09 6.07 25.40
C LYS A 650 -7.13 6.61 26.47
N ARG A 651 -6.11 7.40 26.08
CA ARG A 651 -5.21 8.10 27.02
C ARG A 651 -5.96 9.05 27.95
N LYS A 652 -6.93 9.81 27.43
CA LYS A 652 -7.76 10.72 28.25
C LYS A 652 -8.57 9.93 29.28
N ALA A 653 -9.28 8.89 28.87
CA ALA A 653 -10.09 8.06 29.77
C ALA A 653 -9.26 7.35 30.85
N LEU A 654 -8.02 6.94 30.53
CA LEU A 654 -7.08 6.36 31.51
C LEU A 654 -6.50 7.41 32.47
N ARG A 655 -6.18 8.62 31.99
CA ARG A 655 -5.78 9.76 32.84
C ARG A 655 -6.89 10.22 33.77
N GLU A 656 -8.15 10.16 33.33
CA GLU A 656 -9.33 10.43 34.17
C GLU A 656 -9.56 9.39 35.28
N ARG A 657 -8.88 8.22 35.20
CA ARG A 657 -8.79 7.21 36.27
C ARG A 657 -7.50 7.28 37.08
N GLY A 658 -6.67 8.31 36.86
CA GLY A 658 -5.48 8.60 37.67
C GLY A 658 -4.13 8.13 37.09
N LEU A 659 -4.09 7.39 35.96
CA LEU A 659 -2.83 6.99 35.35
C LEU A 659 -2.11 8.24 34.81
N LYS A 660 -0.85 8.45 35.21
CA LYS A 660 -0.12 9.70 34.93
C LYS A 660 0.16 9.90 33.44
N ASP A 661 0.81 8.93 32.81
CA ASP A 661 1.16 8.97 31.37
C ASP A 661 0.90 7.64 30.63
N PRO A 662 -0.37 7.19 30.54
CA PRO A 662 -0.73 5.92 29.94
C PRO A 662 -0.45 5.89 28.43
N LEU A 663 -0.13 4.69 27.92
CA LEU A 663 0.03 4.40 26.49
C LEU A 663 1.04 5.31 25.79
N ASN A 664 2.06 5.84 26.48
CA ASN A 664 3.10 6.65 25.83
C ASN A 664 3.91 5.78 24.85
N PHE A 665 3.85 6.13 23.56
CA PHE A 665 4.50 5.35 22.50
C PHE A 665 5.97 5.73 22.33
N PHE A 666 6.26 7.03 22.26
CA PHE A 666 7.61 7.54 22.01
C PHE A 666 8.47 7.51 23.29
N GLY A 667 7.87 7.76 24.45
CA GLY A 667 8.52 7.59 25.77
C GLY A 667 8.57 6.14 26.27
N MET A 668 8.56 5.13 25.40
CA MET A 668 8.77 3.74 25.83
C MET A 668 10.25 3.51 26.19
N TYR A 669 11.17 4.03 25.39
CA TYR A 669 12.58 4.05 25.73
C TYR A 669 12.87 5.09 26.83
N ARG A 670 13.81 4.74 27.71
CA ARG A 670 14.44 5.54 28.77
C ARG A 670 15.88 5.05 28.89
N ASP A 671 16.83 5.92 29.24
CA ASP A 671 18.24 5.53 29.36
C ASP A 671 18.59 4.80 30.67
N ASP A 672 17.69 4.82 31.66
CA ASP A 672 17.83 4.11 32.94
C ASP A 672 17.19 2.70 32.97
N VAL A 673 16.37 2.35 31.97
CA VAL A 673 15.69 1.05 31.85
C VAL A 673 16.54 0.09 30.98
N PRO A 674 17.05 -1.04 31.50
CA PRO A 674 17.75 -2.02 30.69
C PRO A 674 16.86 -2.63 29.59
N TRP A 675 17.40 -2.76 28.39
CA TRP A 675 16.68 -3.30 27.23
C TRP A 675 17.48 -4.43 26.59
N ILE A 676 16.82 -5.55 26.26
CA ILE A 676 17.44 -6.71 25.64
C ILE A 676 16.79 -6.96 24.27
N THR A 677 17.60 -6.97 23.21
CA THR A 677 17.16 -7.07 21.80
C THR A 677 18.09 -8.01 21.03
N VAL A 678 17.57 -8.69 20.02
CA VAL A 678 18.41 -9.50 19.14
C VAL A 678 19.21 -8.58 18.20
N THR A 679 20.48 -8.87 17.97
CA THR A 679 21.27 -8.31 16.86
C THR A 679 22.35 -9.33 16.55
N ALA A 680 22.03 -10.23 15.62
CA ALA A 680 22.89 -11.32 15.22
C ALA A 680 23.88 -10.84 14.16
N ASP A 681 25.18 -11.02 14.38
CA ASP A 681 26.20 -10.59 13.40
C ASP A 681 26.03 -11.36 12.07
N GLY A 682 26.07 -10.63 10.96
CA GLY A 682 25.74 -11.16 9.62
C GLY A 682 24.26 -11.47 9.38
N ALA A 683 23.39 -11.41 10.39
CA ALA A 683 21.96 -11.77 10.32
C ALA A 683 21.04 -10.74 11.00
N SER A 684 21.38 -9.46 10.92
CA SER A 684 20.58 -8.33 11.39
C SER A 684 21.01 -7.07 10.63
N ILE A 685 20.14 -6.07 10.53
CA ILE A 685 20.51 -4.78 9.92
C ILE A 685 21.52 -4.05 10.83
N PRO A 686 22.72 -3.69 10.35
CA PRO A 686 23.74 -3.05 11.18
C PRO A 686 23.37 -1.59 11.51
N VAL A 687 23.25 -1.31 12.82
CA VAL A 687 22.95 -0.01 13.40
C VAL A 687 24.23 0.82 13.61
N ASP A 688 24.14 2.15 13.44
CA ASP A 688 25.26 3.07 13.69
C ASP A 688 25.40 3.42 15.17
N TYR A 689 24.29 3.35 15.92
CA TYR A 689 24.23 3.67 17.33
C TYR A 689 23.38 2.66 18.11
N ILE A 690 23.89 2.25 19.26
CA ILE A 690 23.22 1.42 20.26
C ILE A 690 23.33 2.19 21.59
N PRO A 691 22.21 2.57 22.24
CA PRO A 691 22.26 3.24 23.54
C PRO A 691 22.88 2.36 24.65
N SER A 692 23.55 2.98 25.63
CA SER A 692 24.41 2.26 26.60
C SER A 692 23.70 1.29 27.56
N ASN A 693 22.38 1.40 27.70
CA ASN A 693 21.50 0.50 28.46
C ASN A 693 20.92 -0.65 27.63
N VAL A 694 21.22 -0.70 26.32
CA VAL A 694 20.74 -1.73 25.40
C VAL A 694 21.76 -2.86 25.29
N THR A 695 21.34 -4.06 25.69
CA THR A 695 22.08 -5.32 25.52
C THR A 695 21.62 -5.98 24.22
N THR A 696 22.48 -5.97 23.20
CA THR A 696 22.28 -6.80 22.00
C THR A 696 22.67 -8.26 22.25
N THR A 697 21.94 -9.20 21.66
CA THR A 697 22.18 -10.63 21.81
C THR A 697 22.14 -11.40 20.48
N ASN A 698 22.76 -12.59 20.46
CA ASN A 698 22.38 -13.65 19.52
C ASN A 698 20.88 -14.02 19.67
N PRO A 699 20.30 -14.80 18.74
CA PRO A 699 18.91 -15.26 18.84
C PRO A 699 18.51 -15.81 20.23
N ILE A 700 17.41 -15.28 20.78
CA ILE A 700 16.84 -15.69 22.07
C ILE A 700 15.88 -16.86 21.80
N VAL A 701 16.41 -18.03 21.48
CA VAL A 701 15.61 -19.19 21.09
C VAL A 701 15.17 -20.04 22.29
N LEU A 702 13.95 -20.57 22.21
CA LEU A 702 13.44 -21.56 23.16
C LEU A 702 13.67 -22.97 22.63
N SER A 703 14.76 -23.60 23.07
CA SER A 703 14.93 -25.05 22.99
C SER A 703 14.83 -25.65 24.39
N VAL A 704 13.84 -26.52 24.58
CA VAL A 704 13.50 -27.13 25.89
C VAL A 704 14.04 -28.56 25.97
N ALA A 705 13.80 -29.34 24.92
CA ALA A 705 14.17 -30.75 24.78
C ALA A 705 14.42 -31.09 23.29
N PRO A 706 15.19 -32.14 22.96
CA PRO A 706 15.28 -32.65 21.59
C PRO A 706 13.91 -32.98 21.00
N ALA A 707 13.75 -32.87 19.68
CA ALA A 707 12.48 -33.22 19.01
C ALA A 707 12.03 -34.67 19.30
N GLU A 708 12.99 -35.59 19.43
CA GLU A 708 12.75 -37.02 19.65
C GLU A 708 12.21 -37.32 21.06
N GLU A 709 12.48 -36.47 22.05
CA GLU A 709 11.84 -36.54 23.38
C GLU A 709 10.41 -35.96 23.38
N GLN A 710 10.09 -35.08 22.44
CA GLN A 710 8.79 -34.40 22.35
C GLN A 710 7.78 -35.18 21.52
N ASP A 711 8.20 -35.71 20.37
CA ASP A 711 7.39 -36.57 19.51
C ASP A 711 8.29 -37.52 18.68
N PRO A 712 8.61 -38.72 19.19
CA PRO A 712 9.44 -39.68 18.46
C PRO A 712 8.75 -40.20 17.18
N VAL A 713 7.41 -40.21 17.12
CA VAL A 713 6.65 -40.68 15.95
C VAL A 713 6.73 -39.67 14.80
N LEU A 714 6.71 -38.36 15.12
CA LEU A 714 7.01 -37.31 14.15
C LEU A 714 8.47 -37.36 13.71
N VAL A 715 9.42 -37.59 14.62
CA VAL A 715 10.85 -37.68 14.29
C VAL A 715 11.18 -38.91 13.42
N ASP A 716 10.58 -40.07 13.68
CA ASP A 716 10.73 -41.25 12.81
C ASP A 716 10.05 -41.09 11.44
N TRP A 717 9.12 -40.14 11.30
CA TRP A 717 8.66 -39.67 10.00
C TRP A 717 9.68 -38.70 9.37
N LEU A 718 10.22 -37.73 10.12
CA LEU A 718 11.23 -36.78 9.64
C LEU A 718 12.53 -37.44 9.14
N LYS A 719 12.95 -38.57 9.74
CA LYS A 719 14.13 -39.35 9.33
C LYS A 719 14.03 -39.97 7.92
N LYS A 720 12.84 -40.00 7.30
CA LYS A 720 12.61 -40.71 6.02
C LYS A 720 13.16 -40.00 4.79
N ALA A 721 13.09 -38.67 4.76
CA ALA A 721 13.55 -37.84 3.66
C ALA A 721 13.85 -36.41 4.16
N PRO A 722 14.69 -35.63 3.45
CA PRO A 722 14.95 -34.24 3.83
C PRO A 722 13.64 -33.45 3.84
N THR A 723 13.35 -32.78 4.96
CA THR A 723 12.01 -32.22 5.20
C THR A 723 11.97 -30.70 5.05
N VAL A 724 10.92 -30.18 4.44
CA VAL A 724 10.60 -28.74 4.46
C VAL A 724 9.49 -28.46 5.48
N LEU A 725 9.69 -27.47 6.35
CA LEU A 725 8.72 -27.06 7.36
C LEU A 725 7.90 -25.87 6.87
N VAL A 726 6.61 -26.06 6.59
CA VAL A 726 5.67 -24.97 6.29
C VAL A 726 4.92 -24.60 7.57
N ASN A 727 5.34 -23.50 8.21
CA ASN A 727 4.79 -23.00 9.46
C ASN A 727 4.61 -21.48 9.41
N LEU A 728 3.43 -21.02 8.98
CA LEU A 728 3.06 -19.61 9.02
C LEU A 728 2.68 -19.12 10.44
N GLY A 729 3.04 -19.84 11.51
CA GLY A 729 2.91 -19.37 12.90
C GLY A 729 1.62 -19.79 13.60
N SER A 730 1.33 -19.19 14.76
CA SER A 730 0.17 -19.52 15.60
C SER A 730 -1.14 -18.85 15.14
N THR A 731 -1.05 -17.69 14.51
CA THR A 731 -2.19 -16.81 14.14
C THR A 731 -2.61 -16.87 12.67
N VAL A 732 -1.87 -17.57 11.81
CA VAL A 732 -2.22 -17.69 10.39
C VAL A 732 -3.01 -18.98 10.13
N SER A 733 -4.21 -18.80 9.59
CA SER A 733 -5.04 -19.83 8.96
C SER A 733 -5.13 -19.54 7.45
N TYR A 734 -5.58 -20.52 6.67
CA TYR A 734 -5.67 -20.42 5.21
C TYR A 734 -7.12 -20.29 4.76
N SER A 735 -7.43 -19.26 3.98
CA SER A 735 -8.64 -19.22 3.14
C SER A 735 -8.58 -20.30 2.05
N GLU A 736 -9.73 -20.65 1.46
CA GLU A 736 -9.83 -21.64 0.37
C GLU A 736 -8.91 -21.31 -0.81
N SER A 737 -8.80 -20.01 -1.16
CA SER A 737 -7.90 -19.52 -2.22
C SER A 737 -6.43 -19.72 -1.85
N GLN A 738 -6.01 -19.34 -0.64
CA GLN A 738 -4.63 -19.54 -0.18
C GLN A 738 -4.27 -21.02 -0.07
N ALA A 739 -5.19 -21.86 0.40
CA ALA A 739 -5.00 -23.32 0.48
C ALA A 739 -4.82 -23.93 -0.91
N SER A 740 -5.69 -23.58 -1.86
CA SER A 740 -5.63 -24.04 -3.26
C SER A 740 -4.34 -23.59 -3.98
N ILE A 741 -3.87 -22.37 -3.74
CA ILE A 741 -2.60 -21.88 -4.30
C ILE A 741 -1.41 -22.62 -3.69
N MET A 742 -1.42 -22.83 -2.37
CA MET A 742 -0.35 -23.52 -1.65
C MET A 742 -0.27 -25.01 -2.01
N THR A 743 -1.40 -25.73 -2.14
CA THR A 743 -1.40 -27.15 -2.55
C THR A 743 -0.86 -27.32 -3.97
N GLN A 744 -1.27 -26.48 -4.92
CA GLN A 744 -0.72 -26.52 -6.28
C GLN A 744 0.79 -26.24 -6.30
N ALA A 745 1.28 -25.28 -5.51
CA ALA A 745 2.71 -25.00 -5.40
C ALA A 745 3.49 -26.16 -4.75
N ILE A 746 2.95 -26.77 -3.68
CA ILE A 746 3.56 -27.93 -3.01
C ILE A 746 3.64 -29.14 -3.96
N ALA A 747 2.58 -29.42 -4.74
CA ALA A 747 2.59 -30.48 -5.75
C ALA A 747 3.69 -30.24 -6.80
N ASN A 748 3.73 -29.03 -7.38
CA ASN A 748 4.74 -28.62 -8.37
C ASN A 748 6.20 -28.74 -7.90
N VAL A 749 6.45 -28.74 -6.58
CA VAL A 749 7.78 -28.85 -5.97
C VAL A 749 8.10 -30.30 -5.61
N LEU A 750 7.16 -31.02 -4.98
CA LEU A 750 7.31 -32.45 -4.68
C LEU A 750 7.47 -33.30 -5.94
N ASP A 751 6.83 -32.92 -7.05
CA ASP A 751 6.96 -33.60 -8.34
C ASP A 751 8.32 -33.35 -9.03
N LYS A 752 9.19 -32.48 -8.48
CA LYS A 752 10.49 -32.08 -9.06
C LYS A 752 11.71 -32.34 -8.18
N VAL A 753 11.55 -32.32 -6.85
CA VAL A 753 12.65 -32.41 -5.89
C VAL A 753 12.40 -33.58 -4.94
N ASP A 754 13.44 -34.35 -4.61
CA ASP A 754 13.29 -35.48 -3.68
C ASP A 754 13.36 -35.07 -2.20
N ILE A 755 12.22 -34.62 -1.69
CA ILE A 755 12.00 -34.15 -0.32
C ILE A 755 10.64 -34.62 0.21
N GLN A 756 10.40 -34.39 1.49
CA GLN A 756 9.06 -34.45 2.10
C GLN A 756 8.69 -33.09 2.73
N MET A 757 7.40 -32.87 3.02
CA MET A 757 6.93 -31.61 3.61
C MET A 757 6.07 -31.82 4.85
N LEU A 758 6.38 -31.11 5.93
CA LEU A 758 5.56 -31.00 7.13
C LEU A 758 4.85 -29.64 7.11
N TRP A 759 3.53 -29.64 6.95
CA TRP A 759 2.75 -28.42 6.81
C TRP A 759 1.77 -28.25 7.98
N LYS A 760 2.00 -27.22 8.80
CA LYS A 760 1.04 -26.78 9.81
C LYS A 760 -0.10 -26.03 9.14
N PHE A 761 -1.30 -26.61 9.14
CA PHE A 761 -2.46 -26.13 8.38
C PHE A 761 -3.74 -26.02 9.23
N ASN A 762 -4.41 -24.87 9.13
CA ASN A 762 -5.74 -24.64 9.71
C ASN A 762 -6.60 -23.86 8.69
N LYS A 763 -7.89 -24.21 8.57
CA LYS A 763 -8.82 -23.52 7.65
C LYS A 763 -9.36 -22.22 8.27
N VAL A 764 -9.53 -21.19 7.44
CA VAL A 764 -10.47 -20.08 7.72
C VAL A 764 -11.88 -20.55 7.35
N GLY A 765 -12.79 -20.56 8.32
CA GLY A 765 -14.16 -21.04 8.12
C GLY A 765 -14.23 -22.53 7.77
N ASN A 766 -15.21 -22.91 6.96
CA ASN A 766 -15.44 -24.29 6.53
C ASN A 766 -15.64 -24.36 5.01
N TYR A 767 -14.64 -24.90 4.31
CA TYR A 767 -14.63 -25.16 2.87
C TYR A 767 -14.18 -26.60 2.60
N SER A 768 -14.32 -27.08 1.36
CA SER A 768 -14.10 -28.49 1.03
C SER A 768 -12.63 -28.93 1.21
N ASP A 769 -12.40 -30.23 1.31
CA ASP A 769 -11.06 -30.83 1.23
C ASP A 769 -10.60 -31.04 -0.23
N ASP A 770 -11.44 -30.70 -1.22
CA ASP A 770 -11.09 -30.73 -2.65
C ASP A 770 -9.87 -29.86 -3.00
N VAL A 771 -9.55 -28.85 -2.18
CA VAL A 771 -8.31 -28.06 -2.30
C VAL A 771 -7.04 -28.92 -2.23
N PHE A 772 -7.12 -30.10 -1.62
CA PHE A 772 -5.99 -31.04 -1.47
C PHE A 772 -5.87 -32.03 -2.64
N LEU A 773 -6.80 -32.04 -3.61
CA LEU A 773 -6.70 -32.92 -4.78
C LEU A 773 -5.34 -32.84 -5.52
N PRO A 774 -4.69 -31.67 -5.70
CA PRO A 774 -3.37 -31.58 -6.32
C PRO A 774 -2.26 -32.30 -5.54
N VAL A 775 -2.39 -32.40 -4.21
CA VAL A 775 -1.38 -33.05 -3.34
C VAL A 775 -1.81 -34.43 -2.85
N LYS A 776 -2.95 -34.96 -3.30
CA LYS A 776 -3.51 -36.20 -2.78
C LYS A 776 -2.53 -37.38 -2.86
N GLN A 777 -1.82 -37.54 -3.97
CA GLN A 777 -0.79 -38.59 -4.11
C GLN A 777 0.35 -38.48 -3.07
N HIS A 778 0.67 -37.26 -2.64
CA HIS A 778 1.70 -36.99 -1.63
C HIS A 778 1.17 -37.18 -0.20
N LEU A 779 -0.13 -36.96 0.03
CA LEU A 779 -0.80 -37.31 1.28
C LEU A 779 -0.94 -38.83 1.43
N ASP A 780 -1.45 -39.51 0.40
CA ASP A 780 -1.71 -40.96 0.38
C ASP A 780 -0.41 -41.78 0.50
N SER A 781 0.72 -41.26 0.00
CA SER A 781 2.07 -41.84 0.20
C SER A 781 2.77 -41.40 1.50
N GLY A 782 2.18 -40.46 2.25
CA GLY A 782 2.76 -39.92 3.48
C GLY A 782 3.98 -39.01 3.28
N ARG A 783 4.21 -38.48 2.08
CA ARG A 783 5.31 -37.57 1.70
C ARG A 783 4.98 -36.09 1.97
N LEU A 784 3.69 -35.76 2.03
CA LEU A 784 3.18 -34.54 2.64
C LEU A 784 2.46 -34.94 3.94
N LYS A 785 2.81 -34.29 5.05
CA LYS A 785 2.14 -34.47 6.34
C LYS A 785 1.48 -33.16 6.76
N LEU A 786 0.15 -33.18 6.89
CA LEU A 786 -0.65 -32.06 7.38
C LEU A 786 -0.87 -32.20 8.88
N GLU A 787 -0.57 -31.14 9.64
CA GLU A 787 -0.82 -31.08 11.09
C GLU A 787 -1.58 -29.81 11.46
N ARG A 788 -2.60 -29.90 12.33
CA ARG A 788 -3.29 -28.70 12.85
C ARG A 788 -2.41 -27.94 13.83
N TRP A 789 -1.63 -28.67 14.63
CA TRP A 789 -0.75 -28.15 15.65
C TRP A 789 0.53 -28.98 15.70
N LEU A 790 1.67 -28.34 15.95
CA LEU A 790 2.95 -29.04 16.10
C LEU A 790 3.13 -29.46 17.56
N THR A 791 3.28 -30.77 17.78
CA THR A 791 3.58 -31.39 19.08
C THR A 791 4.94 -30.96 19.61
N VAL A 792 5.91 -30.81 18.70
CA VAL A 792 7.28 -30.37 18.96
C VAL A 792 7.40 -28.84 18.83
N ASP A 793 8.10 -28.18 19.75
CA ASP A 793 8.45 -26.75 19.64
C ASP A 793 9.30 -26.48 18.36
N PRO A 794 9.00 -25.44 17.54
CA PRO A 794 9.62 -25.24 16.23
C PRO A 794 11.16 -25.16 16.22
N THR A 795 11.77 -24.55 17.24
CA THR A 795 13.23 -24.53 17.43
C THR A 795 13.81 -25.94 17.40
N SER A 796 13.20 -26.86 18.15
CA SER A 796 13.69 -28.24 18.31
C SER A 796 13.51 -29.07 17.04
N LEU A 797 12.53 -28.73 16.19
CA LEU A 797 12.43 -29.29 14.83
C LEU A 797 13.60 -28.81 13.96
N LEU A 798 13.91 -27.52 13.98
CA LEU A 798 14.99 -26.94 13.17
C LEU A 798 16.37 -27.43 13.63
N GLU A 799 16.63 -27.46 14.94
CA GLU A 799 17.84 -28.00 15.57
C GLU A 799 18.06 -29.50 15.33
N SER A 800 17.06 -30.25 14.86
CA SER A 800 17.20 -31.69 14.57
C SER A 800 18.11 -32.02 13.38
N GLY A 801 18.41 -31.03 12.52
CA GLY A 801 19.13 -31.23 11.26
C GLY A 801 18.33 -31.95 10.16
N LEU A 802 17.06 -32.33 10.42
CA LEU A 802 16.18 -32.99 9.45
C LEU A 802 15.38 -32.01 8.58
N ILE A 803 15.34 -30.72 8.98
CA ILE A 803 14.67 -29.65 8.23
C ILE A 803 15.68 -28.95 7.32
N VAL A 804 15.46 -29.02 5.99
CA VAL A 804 16.35 -28.42 4.98
C VAL A 804 15.90 -27.05 4.46
N ALA A 805 14.66 -26.63 4.76
CA ALA A 805 14.19 -25.27 4.56
C ALA A 805 13.01 -24.94 5.49
N SER A 806 12.92 -23.67 5.90
CA SER A 806 11.83 -23.14 6.74
C SER A 806 10.99 -22.15 5.95
N ILE A 807 9.67 -22.39 5.89
CA ILE A 807 8.71 -21.60 5.10
C ILE A 807 7.73 -20.93 6.07
N HIS A 808 7.87 -19.61 6.25
CA HIS A 808 7.25 -18.86 7.34
C HIS A 808 6.81 -17.44 6.96
N HIS A 809 5.93 -16.82 7.77
CA HIS A 809 5.41 -15.48 7.49
C HIS A 809 6.44 -14.33 7.72
N GLY A 810 7.57 -14.60 8.36
CA GLY A 810 8.66 -13.61 8.52
C GLY A 810 8.64 -12.78 9.81
N GLY A 811 7.89 -13.19 10.83
CA GLY A 811 7.98 -12.56 12.15
C GLY A 811 9.32 -12.86 12.83
N ALA A 812 9.81 -11.94 13.66
CA ALA A 812 11.16 -11.98 14.21
C ALA A 812 11.55 -13.32 14.86
N ASN A 813 10.65 -13.99 15.59
CA ASN A 813 10.93 -15.31 16.19
C ASN A 813 11.23 -16.40 15.15
N CYS A 814 10.38 -16.60 14.14
CA CYS A 814 10.61 -17.70 13.18
C CYS A 814 11.78 -17.42 12.24
N TYR A 815 12.12 -16.15 12.00
CA TYR A 815 13.40 -15.76 11.41
C TYR A 815 14.58 -16.16 12.32
N ASN A 816 14.59 -15.68 13.56
CA ASN A 816 15.67 -15.93 14.53
C ASN A 816 15.87 -17.43 14.84
N GLU A 817 14.79 -18.21 14.94
CA GLU A 817 14.80 -19.66 15.17
C GLU A 817 15.47 -20.40 13.99
N ALA A 818 15.16 -20.04 12.74
CA ALA A 818 15.74 -20.66 11.55
C ALA A 818 17.19 -20.20 11.27
N VAL A 819 17.50 -18.92 11.49
CA VAL A 819 18.88 -18.38 11.42
C VAL A 819 19.79 -19.11 12.42
N TYR A 820 19.35 -19.23 13.68
CA TYR A 820 20.13 -19.90 14.74
C TYR A 820 20.38 -21.39 14.41
N ALA A 821 19.39 -22.08 13.85
CA ALA A 821 19.53 -23.47 13.41
C ALA A 821 20.32 -23.64 12.09
N GLY A 822 20.62 -22.55 11.39
CA GLY A 822 21.33 -22.56 10.11
C GLY A 822 20.49 -23.06 8.92
N VAL A 823 19.16 -22.92 8.99
CA VAL A 823 18.20 -23.43 8.00
C VAL A 823 17.78 -22.30 7.04
N PRO A 824 17.85 -22.47 5.71
CA PRO A 824 17.49 -21.41 4.77
C PRO A 824 15.98 -21.15 4.73
N HIS A 825 15.60 -19.94 4.31
CA HIS A 825 14.23 -19.43 4.46
C HIS A 825 13.50 -19.28 3.12
N VAL A 826 12.18 -19.52 3.14
CA VAL A 826 11.24 -18.85 2.22
C VAL A 826 10.27 -18.01 3.05
N ILE A 827 10.25 -16.70 2.82
CA ILE A 827 9.43 -15.76 3.58
C ILE A 827 8.23 -15.32 2.75
N LEU A 828 7.03 -15.45 3.36
CA LEU A 828 5.75 -15.02 2.81
C LEU A 828 5.22 -13.86 3.68
N PRO A 829 5.76 -12.63 3.54
CA PRO A 829 5.45 -11.53 4.46
C PRO A 829 4.01 -11.05 4.29
N LEU A 830 3.36 -10.78 5.42
CA LEU A 830 1.93 -10.43 5.48
C LEU A 830 1.67 -8.97 5.85
N TRP A 831 2.48 -8.36 6.73
CA TRP A 831 2.25 -7.03 7.30
C TRP A 831 3.54 -6.42 7.88
N ALA A 832 3.50 -5.12 8.21
CA ALA A 832 4.46 -4.36 9.01
C ALA A 832 5.97 -4.71 8.84
N ASP A 833 6.60 -5.27 9.88
CA ASP A 833 8.04 -5.57 9.98
C ASP A 833 8.46 -6.86 9.28
N LEU A 834 7.52 -7.77 8.96
CA LEU A 834 7.78 -9.03 8.25
C LEU A 834 8.45 -8.77 6.89
N TYR A 835 8.11 -7.64 6.27
CA TYR A 835 8.73 -7.15 5.03
C TYR A 835 10.22 -6.82 5.18
N SER A 836 10.66 -6.36 6.36
CA SER A 836 12.08 -6.11 6.65
C SER A 836 12.86 -7.43 6.67
N TYR A 837 12.33 -8.46 7.35
CA TYR A 837 12.94 -9.80 7.39
C TYR A 837 12.95 -10.47 6.00
N ALA A 838 11.89 -10.29 5.21
CA ALA A 838 11.82 -10.78 3.83
C ALA A 838 12.88 -10.16 2.90
N ALA A 839 13.10 -8.84 2.98
CA ALA A 839 14.18 -8.17 2.24
C ALA A 839 15.58 -8.55 2.78
N LEU A 840 15.69 -8.78 4.10
CA LEU A 840 16.95 -9.12 4.76
C LEU A 840 17.49 -10.51 4.36
N VAL A 841 16.66 -11.55 4.25
CA VAL A 841 17.13 -12.89 3.83
C VAL A 841 17.72 -12.90 2.43
N GLU A 842 17.17 -12.11 1.50
CA GLU A 842 17.72 -11.98 0.14
C GLU A 842 19.00 -11.13 0.12
N THR A 843 19.07 -10.10 0.98
CA THR A 843 20.26 -9.22 1.10
C THR A 843 21.49 -9.98 1.64
N ILE A 844 21.30 -10.86 2.62
CA ILE A 844 22.36 -11.75 3.13
C ILE A 844 22.61 -12.92 2.15
N GLY A 845 21.53 -13.40 1.51
CA GLY A 845 21.52 -14.55 0.62
C GLY A 845 21.39 -15.88 1.38
N ILE A 846 20.51 -15.93 2.38
CA ILE A 846 20.14 -17.14 3.15
C ILE A 846 18.69 -17.59 2.91
N GLY A 847 17.97 -16.91 2.02
CA GLY A 847 16.59 -17.25 1.71
C GLY A 847 16.00 -16.38 0.61
N VAL A 848 14.68 -16.49 0.45
CA VAL A 848 13.91 -15.89 -0.65
C VAL A 848 12.65 -15.21 -0.12
N TRP A 849 12.34 -14.01 -0.61
CA TRP A 849 11.01 -13.42 -0.48
C TRP A 849 10.11 -14.01 -1.57
N ALA A 850 9.09 -14.77 -1.19
CA ALA A 850 8.12 -15.31 -2.13
C ALA A 850 7.08 -14.26 -2.53
N CYS A 851 6.78 -14.17 -3.84
CA CYS A 851 5.75 -13.28 -4.40
C CYS A 851 5.90 -11.79 -4.02
N PRO A 852 7.06 -11.13 -4.20
CA PRO A 852 7.26 -9.74 -3.77
C PRO A 852 6.28 -8.75 -4.44
N ASP A 853 6.08 -8.85 -5.77
CA ASP A 853 5.23 -7.93 -6.54
C ASP A 853 3.73 -8.02 -6.19
N THR A 854 3.29 -9.13 -5.58
CA THR A 854 1.89 -9.38 -5.22
C THR A 854 1.65 -9.47 -3.71
N SER A 855 2.70 -9.39 -2.88
CA SER A 855 2.62 -9.53 -1.42
C SER A 855 1.59 -8.57 -0.81
N PRO A 856 0.74 -9.03 0.12
CA PRO A 856 0.80 -10.31 0.83
C PRO A 856 0.10 -11.48 0.10
N LYS A 857 -0.41 -11.26 -1.12
CA LYS A 857 -1.04 -12.32 -1.94
C LYS A 857 0.03 -13.16 -2.63
N TRP A 858 -0.35 -14.38 -3.00
CA TRP A 858 0.56 -15.36 -3.61
C TRP A 858 0.04 -15.80 -4.98
N THR A 859 0.94 -16.34 -5.81
CA THR A 859 0.59 -17.06 -7.05
C THR A 859 1.21 -18.46 -7.01
N VAL A 860 0.65 -19.40 -7.76
CA VAL A 860 1.16 -20.79 -7.81
C VAL A 860 2.59 -20.79 -8.35
N GLU A 861 2.84 -20.00 -9.38
CA GLU A 861 4.14 -19.81 -10.02
C GLU A 861 5.13 -19.17 -9.05
N GLY A 862 4.73 -18.09 -8.34
CA GLY A 862 5.60 -17.36 -7.43
C GLY A 862 6.04 -18.19 -6.22
N LEU A 863 5.12 -18.98 -5.63
CA LEU A 863 5.47 -19.93 -4.58
C LEU A 863 6.34 -21.08 -5.11
N THR A 864 5.96 -21.67 -6.26
CA THR A 864 6.73 -22.76 -6.88
C THR A 864 8.18 -22.34 -7.13
N GLN A 865 8.40 -21.16 -7.71
CA GLN A 865 9.74 -20.64 -8.00
C GLN A 865 10.52 -20.27 -6.74
N ALA A 866 9.86 -19.67 -5.74
CA ALA A 866 10.52 -19.34 -4.47
C ALA A 866 10.96 -20.59 -3.70
N PHE A 867 10.16 -21.66 -3.72
CA PHE A 867 10.48 -22.93 -3.07
C PHE A 867 11.63 -23.62 -3.82
N LEU A 868 11.55 -23.70 -5.16
CA LEU A 868 12.63 -24.31 -5.98
C LEU A 868 13.95 -23.55 -5.85
N LYS A 869 13.96 -22.21 -5.83
CA LYS A 869 15.17 -21.38 -5.63
C LYS A 869 15.96 -21.71 -4.34
N VAL A 870 15.30 -22.29 -3.34
CA VAL A 870 15.93 -22.79 -2.10
C VAL A 870 16.22 -24.30 -2.14
N LEU A 871 15.45 -25.09 -2.91
CA LEU A 871 15.40 -26.55 -2.81
C LEU A 871 15.95 -27.34 -4.02
N ASP A 872 16.12 -26.71 -5.18
CA ASP A 872 16.41 -27.39 -6.46
C ASP A 872 17.81 -28.05 -6.55
N GLY A 873 18.71 -27.75 -5.63
CA GLY A 873 20.09 -28.27 -5.63
C GLY A 873 21.03 -27.54 -6.59
N GLY A 874 20.58 -26.50 -7.28
CA GLY A 874 21.41 -25.62 -8.10
C GLY A 874 22.36 -24.75 -7.27
N GLU A 875 23.28 -24.06 -7.94
CA GLU A 875 24.33 -23.23 -7.32
C GLU A 875 23.79 -22.22 -6.29
N THR A 876 22.70 -21.52 -6.62
CA THR A 876 21.99 -20.61 -5.70
C THR A 876 21.45 -21.33 -4.47
N SER A 877 20.80 -22.48 -4.66
CA SER A 877 20.21 -23.31 -3.60
C SER A 877 21.28 -23.88 -2.66
N VAL A 878 22.44 -24.28 -3.21
CA VAL A 878 23.61 -24.72 -2.44
C VAL A 878 24.20 -23.56 -1.64
N SER A 879 24.50 -22.43 -2.28
CA SER A 879 25.12 -21.26 -1.62
C SER A 879 24.24 -20.70 -0.49
N MET A 880 22.91 -20.70 -0.65
CA MET A 880 21.98 -20.32 0.42
C MET A 880 22.07 -21.25 1.64
N ARG A 881 22.13 -22.57 1.43
CA ARG A 881 22.32 -23.54 2.54
C ARG A 881 23.66 -23.38 3.23
N GLU A 882 24.74 -23.20 2.46
CA GLU A 882 26.09 -23.06 3.01
C GLU A 882 26.21 -21.80 3.88
N LYS A 883 25.71 -20.65 3.40
CA LYS A 883 25.65 -19.40 4.17
C LYS A 883 24.76 -19.48 5.40
N ALA A 884 23.57 -20.07 5.27
CA ALA A 884 22.66 -20.25 6.40
C ALA A 884 23.34 -21.09 7.49
N LYS A 885 23.95 -22.22 7.10
CA LYS A 885 24.70 -23.08 8.01
C LYS A 885 25.89 -22.35 8.65
N GLU A 886 26.70 -21.59 7.91
CA GLU A 886 27.83 -20.84 8.47
C GLU A 886 27.37 -19.90 9.58
N LEU A 887 26.27 -19.17 9.38
CA LEU A 887 25.70 -18.28 10.39
C LEU A 887 25.14 -19.06 11.60
N GLY A 888 24.46 -20.20 11.38
CA GLY A 888 23.97 -21.07 12.44
C GLY A 888 25.09 -21.66 13.30
N ASP A 889 26.11 -22.27 12.67
CA ASP A 889 27.30 -22.83 13.33
C ASP A 889 28.02 -21.74 14.18
N ARG A 890 28.12 -20.51 13.65
CA ARG A 890 28.69 -19.35 14.37
C ARG A 890 27.84 -18.92 15.58
N MET A 891 26.51 -18.96 15.50
CA MET A 891 25.63 -18.56 16.61
C MET A 891 25.48 -19.63 17.68
N GLN A 892 25.53 -20.92 17.31
CA GLN A 892 25.48 -22.04 18.25
C GLN A 892 26.78 -22.22 19.04
N THR A 893 27.92 -21.77 18.49
CA THR A 893 29.23 -21.77 19.16
C THR A 893 29.52 -20.50 19.98
N ALA A 894 28.75 -19.44 19.76
CA ALA A 894 28.79 -18.21 20.56
C ALA A 894 27.94 -18.30 21.85
N GLU A 895 27.94 -17.25 22.67
CA GLU A 895 27.06 -17.20 23.84
C GLU A 895 25.58 -17.05 23.42
N LYS A 896 24.72 -17.91 23.97
CA LYS A 896 23.29 -17.99 23.58
C LYS A 896 22.52 -16.80 24.10
N GLY A 897 21.67 -16.21 23.25
CA GLY A 897 20.94 -14.98 23.59
C GLY A 897 20.09 -15.08 24.85
N ARG A 898 19.41 -16.23 25.03
CA ARG A 898 18.60 -16.51 26.22
C ARG A 898 19.42 -16.51 27.53
N ASP A 899 20.67 -16.95 27.48
CA ASP A 899 21.55 -17.05 28.66
C ASP A 899 22.12 -15.65 29.00
N VAL A 900 22.40 -14.82 27.98
CA VAL A 900 22.70 -13.38 28.15
C VAL A 900 21.52 -12.64 28.78
N ALA A 901 20.31 -12.84 28.24
CA ALA A 901 19.09 -12.23 28.76
C ALA A 901 18.82 -12.63 30.22
N ALA A 902 18.91 -13.92 30.54
CA ALA A 902 18.73 -14.46 31.89
C ALA A 902 19.75 -13.86 32.88
N ARG A 903 21.01 -13.73 32.48
CA ARG A 903 22.06 -13.08 33.28
C ARG A 903 21.75 -11.60 33.54
N THR A 904 21.24 -10.87 32.55
CA THR A 904 20.87 -9.46 32.73
C THR A 904 19.66 -9.30 33.67
N VAL A 905 18.62 -10.12 33.53
CA VAL A 905 17.48 -10.12 34.47
C VAL A 905 17.92 -10.53 35.89
N ALA A 906 18.72 -11.59 36.02
CA ALA A 906 19.23 -12.05 37.32
C ALA A 906 20.06 -10.98 38.05
N LYS A 907 20.92 -10.23 37.33
CA LYS A 907 21.65 -9.08 37.91
C LYS A 907 20.70 -8.05 38.57
N LEU A 908 19.57 -7.76 37.94
CA LEU A 908 18.58 -6.81 38.47
C LEU A 908 17.88 -7.41 39.70
N ALA A 909 17.40 -8.66 39.58
CA ALA A 909 16.72 -9.39 40.65
C ALA A 909 17.56 -9.54 41.94
N TYR A 910 18.89 -9.74 41.82
CA TYR A 910 19.80 -9.87 42.95
C TYR A 910 20.23 -8.54 43.59
N SER A 911 20.28 -7.44 42.83
CA SER A 911 20.97 -6.21 43.26
C SER A 911 20.04 -5.08 43.71
N GLY A 912 18.88 -4.91 43.07
CA GLY A 912 18.04 -3.72 43.25
C GLY A 912 18.79 -2.41 42.93
N VAL A 913 19.76 -2.44 42.01
CA VAL A 913 20.65 -1.32 41.63
C VAL A 913 20.81 -1.32 40.09
N PRO A 914 21.04 -0.16 39.42
CA PRO A 914 21.19 -0.12 37.96
C PRO A 914 22.38 -0.92 37.41
N ALA A 915 22.26 -1.36 36.16
CA ALA A 915 23.19 -2.28 35.49
C ALA A 915 24.59 -1.72 35.18
N SER A 916 24.85 -0.43 35.47
CA SER A 916 26.07 0.31 35.15
C SER A 916 27.24 0.10 36.14
N THR A 917 27.12 -0.84 37.08
CA THR A 917 28.13 -1.10 38.13
C THR A 917 28.84 -2.45 37.89
N ASP A 918 30.15 -2.52 38.18
CA ASP A 918 30.98 -3.74 38.07
C ASP A 918 30.62 -4.83 39.11
N TRP A 919 29.43 -5.41 38.95
CA TRP A 919 28.96 -6.53 39.77
C TRP A 919 29.59 -7.85 39.32
N LYS A 920 30.41 -8.43 40.18
CA LYS A 920 30.88 -9.82 40.05
C LYS A 920 29.77 -10.77 40.49
N LEU A 921 29.49 -11.80 39.70
CA LEU A 921 28.52 -12.84 40.09
C LEU A 921 28.93 -13.47 41.43
N PRO A 922 27.96 -13.84 42.29
CA PRO A 922 28.17 -14.86 43.30
C PRO A 922 28.77 -16.11 42.64
N THR A 923 29.80 -16.71 43.25
CA THR A 923 30.54 -17.83 42.64
C THR A 923 29.68 -19.08 42.52
N LEU A 924 29.10 -19.26 41.33
CA LEU A 924 28.53 -20.54 40.88
C LEU A 924 29.59 -21.65 41.02
N GLN A 925 29.36 -22.57 41.95
CA GLN A 925 30.16 -23.80 42.06
C GLN A 925 29.86 -24.68 40.85
N ARG A 926 30.66 -24.54 39.79
CA ARG A 926 30.63 -25.47 38.65
C ARG A 926 31.04 -26.86 39.12
N THR A 927 30.06 -27.76 39.24
CA THR A 927 30.31 -29.20 39.24
C THR A 927 31.01 -29.58 37.93
N PRO A 928 32.13 -30.34 37.96
CA PRO A 928 32.82 -30.70 36.73
C PRO A 928 31.99 -31.68 35.91
N GLN A 929 31.59 -31.30 34.69
CA GLN A 929 31.15 -32.27 33.69
C GLN A 929 32.36 -33.09 33.24
N SER A 930 32.25 -34.41 33.32
CA SER A 930 33.32 -35.32 32.93
C SER A 930 33.37 -35.52 31.41
N THR A 931 34.34 -34.91 30.75
CA THR A 931 34.73 -35.29 29.38
C THR A 931 36.14 -35.90 29.39
N SER A 932 36.28 -37.06 28.76
CA SER A 932 37.53 -37.80 28.68
C SER A 932 38.31 -37.45 27.40
N ASN A 933 39.59 -37.81 27.42
CA ASN A 933 40.53 -37.85 26.30
C ASN A 933 41.21 -36.54 25.84
N ARG A 934 42.49 -36.48 26.23
CA ARG A 934 43.69 -36.02 25.48
C ARG A 934 43.44 -35.72 23.98
N ALA A 935 44.11 -34.75 23.35
CA ALA A 935 45.54 -34.43 23.53
C ALA A 935 45.94 -33.03 23.02
N GLY A 936 47.20 -32.63 23.28
CA GLY A 936 47.95 -31.77 22.34
C GLY A 936 47.93 -30.26 22.57
N GLN A 937 48.34 -29.77 23.75
CA GLN A 937 48.83 -28.38 23.84
C GLN A 937 50.28 -28.30 23.34
N LEU A 938 50.52 -27.41 22.37
CA LEU A 938 51.82 -26.80 22.12
C LEU A 938 51.64 -25.28 22.06
N SER A 939 52.63 -24.56 22.55
CA SER A 939 52.51 -23.14 22.94
C SER A 939 52.99 -22.16 21.89
N SER A 940 52.33 -21.01 21.79
CA SER A 940 53.07 -19.74 21.62
C SER A 940 52.32 -18.55 22.21
N THR A 941 53.12 -17.61 22.73
CA THR A 941 52.76 -16.39 23.45
C THR A 941 51.97 -15.36 22.63
N ARG A 942 51.20 -14.51 23.32
CA ARG A 942 50.79 -13.20 22.80
C ARG A 942 52.03 -12.36 22.43
N LEU A 943 51.89 -11.52 21.41
CA LEU A 943 52.57 -10.23 21.35
C LEU A 943 51.59 -9.20 20.76
N ASP A 944 51.78 -7.94 21.11
CA ASP A 944 50.73 -6.91 21.02
C ASP A 944 51.05 -5.83 19.97
N SER A 945 50.03 -5.03 19.66
CA SER A 945 50.11 -3.65 19.12
C SER A 945 50.47 -3.34 17.64
N THR A 946 49.61 -2.46 17.09
CA THR A 946 49.90 -1.32 16.17
C THR A 946 50.18 -1.48 14.66
N LYS A 947 49.16 -1.03 13.90
CA LYS A 947 49.16 0.01 12.85
C LYS A 947 49.94 -0.18 11.52
N SER A 948 49.12 -0.13 10.46
CA SER A 948 49.21 0.74 9.25
C SER A 948 49.73 0.19 7.91
N ASN A 949 49.06 0.66 6.85
CA ASN A 949 49.46 0.80 5.44
C ASN A 949 49.70 -0.47 4.58
N LEU A 950 48.69 -0.81 3.77
CA LEU A 950 48.66 -0.70 2.29
C LEU A 950 49.99 -0.74 1.49
N PRO A 951 50.01 -1.26 0.23
CA PRO A 951 49.19 -2.36 -0.33
C PRO A 951 49.92 -3.24 -1.40
N THR A 952 49.16 -4.15 -2.03
CA THR A 952 49.28 -4.64 -3.45
C THR A 952 50.37 -5.61 -3.95
N LEU A 953 49.91 -6.38 -4.95
CA LEU A 953 50.59 -7.01 -6.09
C LEU A 953 51.33 -8.37 -5.95
N ASN A 954 50.60 -9.40 -6.40
CA ASN A 954 50.93 -10.28 -7.54
C ASN A 954 52.09 -11.30 -7.51
N HIS A 955 51.67 -12.51 -7.93
CA HIS A 955 52.15 -13.30 -9.08
C HIS A 955 52.92 -14.61 -8.85
N LEU A 956 52.68 -15.52 -9.81
CA LEU A 956 53.32 -16.82 -10.08
C LEU A 956 53.10 -17.92 -9.03
N GLN A 957 53.12 -19.21 -9.38
CA GLN A 957 52.50 -19.94 -10.50
C GLN A 957 52.59 -21.45 -10.15
N ASN A 958 51.98 -22.32 -10.98
CA ASN A 958 52.27 -23.74 -11.25
C ASN A 958 53.44 -24.40 -10.46
N ASP A 959 53.33 -25.66 -10.01
CA ASP A 959 53.10 -26.78 -10.95
C ASP A 959 52.52 -28.10 -10.37
N LYS A 960 52.31 -29.07 -11.27
CA LYS A 960 51.79 -30.45 -11.04
C LYS A 960 52.96 -31.50 -10.95
N PRO A 961 52.74 -32.83 -11.10
CA PRO A 961 52.09 -33.75 -10.15
C PRO A 961 52.85 -35.09 -9.91
N GLY A 962 52.33 -35.94 -9.00
CA GLY A 962 52.45 -37.42 -9.10
C GLY A 962 53.15 -38.15 -7.93
N SER A 963 53.12 -39.49 -7.83
CA SER A 963 52.22 -40.49 -8.46
C SER A 963 52.43 -41.91 -7.90
N ARG A 964 51.35 -42.69 -7.67
CA ARG A 964 51.33 -44.17 -7.39
C ARG A 964 52.02 -44.56 -6.05
N SER A 965 51.94 -45.77 -5.45
CA SER A 965 51.31 -47.11 -5.68
C SER A 965 51.40 -47.91 -4.35
N CYS A 966 50.71 -49.02 -4.00
CA CYS A 966 49.58 -49.83 -4.51
C CYS A 966 49.15 -50.82 -3.37
N LEU A 967 48.39 -51.91 -3.67
CA LEU A 967 47.91 -53.01 -2.78
C LEU A 967 46.70 -52.62 -1.88
N ALA A 968 45.46 -53.14 -1.96
CA ALA A 968 44.80 -54.32 -2.59
C ALA A 968 44.69 -55.61 -1.73
N CYS A 969 43.46 -55.96 -1.30
CA CYS A 969 42.93 -57.34 -1.26
C CYS A 969 41.40 -57.38 -1.03
N LEU A 970 40.76 -58.42 -1.58
CA LEU A 970 39.32 -58.63 -1.85
C LEU A 970 38.42 -58.96 -0.63
N SER A 971 37.12 -58.59 -0.76
CA SER A 971 35.84 -59.34 -0.57
C SER A 971 35.78 -60.70 0.17
N PRO A 972 34.62 -61.17 0.73
CA PRO A 972 33.23 -60.84 0.33
C PRO A 972 32.15 -60.73 1.46
N LEU A 973 30.88 -60.56 1.04
CA LEU A 973 29.63 -60.72 1.82
C LEU A 973 29.39 -62.17 2.30
N PRO A 974 28.50 -62.40 3.30
CA PRO A 974 27.27 -63.15 2.97
C PRO A 974 25.97 -62.79 3.76
N SER A 975 24.84 -62.83 3.03
CA SER A 975 23.48 -63.32 3.38
C SER A 975 22.91 -63.35 4.81
N SER A 976 21.68 -62.82 4.96
CA SER A 976 20.62 -63.34 5.86
C SER A 976 19.87 -64.54 5.18
N PRO A 977 18.83 -65.19 5.75
CA PRO A 977 18.15 -65.03 7.05
C PRO A 977 17.88 -66.35 7.84
N ARG A 978 17.23 -66.29 9.01
CA ARG A 978 16.30 -67.34 9.51
C ARG A 978 15.38 -66.88 10.65
N ARG A 979 14.27 -67.63 10.82
CA ARG A 979 13.17 -67.43 11.80
C ARG A 979 13.50 -67.93 13.21
N VAL A 980 12.77 -67.44 14.21
CA VAL A 980 12.44 -68.17 15.44
C VAL A 980 10.96 -67.93 15.77
N GLU A 981 10.23 -69.00 16.09
CA GLU A 981 8.80 -69.07 16.47
C GLU A 981 8.65 -70.21 17.51
N VAL A 982 7.74 -70.19 18.49
CA VAL A 982 6.75 -69.19 18.91
C VAL A 982 6.54 -69.29 20.45
N GLY A 983 5.84 -68.35 21.08
CA GLY A 983 5.50 -68.46 22.52
C GLY A 983 4.28 -67.62 22.90
N GLU A 984 3.16 -68.27 23.24
CA GLU A 984 1.89 -67.67 23.63
C GLU A 984 1.71 -67.61 25.16
N ILE A 985 1.12 -66.53 25.69
CA ILE A 985 0.34 -66.51 26.94
C ILE A 985 -0.87 -65.59 26.73
N GLU A 986 -2.05 -66.03 27.14
CA GLU A 986 -3.32 -65.32 26.91
C GLU A 986 -3.71 -64.29 27.99
N ALA A 987 -4.37 -63.24 27.51
CA ALA A 987 -5.44 -62.42 28.10
C ALA A 987 -5.74 -62.46 29.63
N LYS A 988 -5.70 -61.26 30.24
CA LYS A 988 -6.75 -60.58 31.06
C LYS A 988 -6.18 -59.27 31.64
N ASP A 989 -6.90 -58.17 31.83
CA ASP A 989 -8.29 -57.82 31.49
C ASP A 989 -8.31 -56.56 30.59
N GLY A 990 -9.46 -56.16 30.05
CA GLY A 990 -9.53 -55.06 29.08
C GLY A 990 -10.66 -54.06 29.27
N LEU A 991 -10.43 -52.86 28.71
CA LEU A 991 -11.41 -51.82 28.37
C LEU A 991 -12.01 -51.00 29.55
N PRO A 992 -12.54 -49.77 29.32
CA PRO A 992 -12.92 -49.21 28.02
C PRO A 992 -12.25 -47.89 27.58
N SER A 993 -12.36 -47.68 26.27
CA SER A 993 -12.27 -46.38 25.60
C SER A 993 -13.27 -45.36 26.19
N ALA A 994 -12.87 -44.09 26.22
CA ALA A 994 -13.69 -42.97 26.68
C ALA A 994 -13.91 -41.92 25.57
N ASP A 995 -14.46 -42.34 24.42
CA ASP A 995 -15.04 -41.43 23.43
C ASP A 995 -16.55 -41.66 23.28
N ARG A 996 -17.33 -40.82 23.99
CA ARG A 996 -18.71 -40.40 23.72
C ARG A 996 -19.29 -39.63 24.90
N ASN A 997 -19.69 -38.38 24.67
CA ASN A 997 -21.06 -37.99 25.04
C ASN A 997 -21.56 -36.82 24.18
N ASN A 998 -22.87 -36.74 23.99
CA ASN A 998 -23.48 -35.93 22.92
C ASN A 998 -24.76 -35.25 23.44
N LYS A 999 -24.98 -33.99 23.03
CA LYS A 999 -26.26 -33.23 23.06
C LYS A 999 -27.24 -33.47 24.23
N ALA A 1000 -27.34 -32.49 25.13
CA ALA A 1000 -28.60 -32.20 25.83
C ALA A 1000 -28.71 -30.72 26.26
N THR A 1001 -29.46 -29.91 25.50
CA THR A 1001 -30.31 -28.76 25.93
C THR A 1001 -30.81 -28.04 24.67
N LEU A 1002 -32.10 -28.18 24.37
CA LEU A 1002 -32.80 -27.42 23.31
C LEU A 1002 -34.31 -27.57 23.51
N LEU A 1003 -35.01 -26.49 23.91
CA LEU A 1003 -36.42 -26.19 23.58
C LEU A 1003 -36.89 -24.90 24.27
N LEU A 1004 -38.06 -24.40 23.82
CA LEU A 1004 -38.66 -23.08 24.10
C LEU A 1004 -37.85 -21.92 23.47
N THR A 1005 -38.42 -21.07 22.60
CA THR A 1005 -39.85 -20.83 22.25
C THR A 1005 -40.31 -21.41 20.91
N GLY A 1006 -41.62 -21.62 20.78
CA GLY A 1006 -42.29 -22.26 19.62
C GLY A 1006 -42.77 -21.33 18.49
N PRO A 1007 -43.57 -21.86 17.52
CA PRO A 1007 -43.59 -21.35 16.15
C PRO A 1007 -44.96 -20.85 15.63
N PHE A 1008 -44.98 -20.32 14.40
CA PHE A 1008 -46.17 -20.24 13.54
C PHE A 1008 -46.07 -21.12 12.28
N ARG A 1009 -47.19 -21.31 11.56
CA ARG A 1009 -47.49 -22.54 10.80
C ARG A 1009 -47.86 -22.35 9.32
N THR A 1010 -47.51 -23.36 8.51
CA THR A 1010 -48.23 -23.86 7.30
C THR A 1010 -48.35 -22.92 6.08
N ALA A 1011 -48.66 -23.38 4.85
CA ALA A 1011 -49.24 -24.66 4.37
C ALA A 1011 -48.61 -25.21 3.06
N LYS A 1012 -49.22 -26.27 2.48
CA LYS A 1012 -48.79 -27.01 1.27
C LYS A 1012 -49.77 -26.80 0.08
N SER A 1013 -49.44 -27.42 -1.08
CA SER A 1013 -50.35 -27.83 -2.17
C SER A 1013 -50.73 -26.74 -3.19
N SER A 1014 -50.95 -26.99 -4.49
CA SER A 1014 -50.77 -28.20 -5.35
C SER A 1014 -50.70 -27.81 -6.84
N ALA A 1015 -50.30 -28.72 -7.74
CA ALA A 1015 -50.07 -28.46 -9.18
C ALA A 1015 -51.23 -28.85 -10.13
N LYS A 1016 -51.21 -28.29 -11.35
CA LYS A 1016 -51.63 -28.82 -12.68
C LYS A 1016 -51.28 -27.76 -13.76
N ASP A 1017 -50.49 -28.06 -14.81
CA ASP A 1017 -50.81 -28.79 -16.08
C ASP A 1017 -51.70 -27.93 -17.03
N LEU A 1018 -51.46 -27.73 -18.35
CA LEU A 1018 -50.69 -28.42 -19.41
C LEU A 1018 -49.99 -27.37 -20.36
N THR A 1019 -48.72 -27.45 -20.81
CA THR A 1019 -48.06 -28.22 -21.92
C THR A 1019 -48.57 -27.96 -23.37
N PRO A 1020 -47.87 -28.29 -24.50
CA PRO A 1020 -46.47 -28.77 -24.72
C PRO A 1020 -45.67 -28.14 -25.92
N LEU A 1021 -44.34 -28.37 -25.98
CA LEU A 1021 -43.52 -28.97 -27.09
C LEU A 1021 -42.01 -28.76 -26.73
N VAL A 1022 -41.03 -29.68 -26.74
CA VAL A 1022 -40.68 -30.90 -27.53
C VAL A 1022 -39.99 -30.54 -28.87
N LEU A 1023 -38.74 -30.94 -29.19
CA LEU A 1023 -37.65 -31.62 -28.44
C LEU A 1023 -36.24 -31.33 -29.03
N LYS A 1024 -35.19 -31.99 -28.51
CA LYS A 1024 -33.75 -31.95 -28.91
C LYS A 1024 -33.48 -32.21 -30.41
N LEU A 1025 -32.39 -31.65 -30.99
CA LEU A 1025 -31.17 -32.42 -31.38
C LEU A 1025 -30.00 -31.59 -31.97
N GLN A 1026 -28.84 -32.24 -32.06
CA GLN A 1026 -27.47 -31.74 -32.30
C GLN A 1026 -27.07 -31.35 -33.76
N TYR A 1027 -25.89 -30.68 -33.83
CA TYR A 1027 -24.81 -30.77 -34.85
C TYR A 1027 -24.81 -29.94 -36.15
N ALA A 1028 -23.63 -29.30 -36.36
CA ALA A 1028 -22.88 -29.06 -37.60
C ALA A 1028 -23.23 -27.92 -38.61
N ASN A 1029 -22.15 -27.19 -38.94
CA ASN A 1029 -21.90 -26.19 -39.99
C ASN A 1029 -22.43 -26.50 -41.41
N TYR A 1030 -22.61 -25.46 -42.25
CA TYR A 1030 -21.77 -25.24 -43.45
C TYR A 1030 -21.84 -23.78 -44.00
N HIS A 1031 -21.13 -23.52 -45.12
CA HIS A 1031 -20.73 -22.21 -45.69
C HIS A 1031 -21.74 -21.47 -46.60
N ASP A 1032 -21.47 -20.17 -46.82
CA ASP A 1032 -21.59 -19.30 -48.03
C ASP A 1032 -22.76 -19.53 -49.04
N ALA A 1033 -23.40 -18.51 -49.64
CA ALA A 1033 -22.75 -17.51 -50.50
C ALA A 1033 -23.70 -16.42 -51.08
N LEU A 1034 -23.15 -15.22 -51.32
CA LEU A 1034 -23.37 -14.32 -52.47
C LEU A 1034 -24.78 -14.12 -53.10
N ARG A 1035 -25.33 -12.89 -53.04
CA ARG A 1035 -25.42 -11.93 -54.20
C ARG A 1035 -26.18 -10.63 -53.86
N ALA A 1036 -25.85 -9.55 -54.58
CA ALA A 1036 -26.60 -8.28 -54.66
C ALA A 1036 -27.44 -8.25 -55.98
N PRO A 1037 -28.32 -7.26 -56.30
CA PRO A 1037 -27.98 -5.82 -56.33
C PRO A 1037 -29.08 -4.76 -56.02
N TRP A 1038 -28.57 -3.54 -55.76
CA TRP A 1038 -29.15 -2.19 -55.94
C TRP A 1038 -30.39 -1.98 -56.85
N ARG A 1039 -31.31 -1.08 -56.44
CA ARG A 1039 -31.53 0.24 -57.12
C ARG A 1039 -32.50 1.21 -56.41
N ASN A 1040 -32.10 2.50 -56.40
CA ASN A 1040 -32.88 3.76 -56.38
C ASN A 1040 -33.91 4.03 -55.24
N ARG A 1041 -34.06 5.23 -54.64
CA ARG A 1041 -34.29 6.62 -55.16
C ARG A 1041 -35.62 6.76 -55.93
N LEU A 1042 -36.51 7.72 -55.71
CA LEU A 1042 -36.60 8.92 -54.83
C LEU A 1042 -38.09 9.17 -54.48
N LEU A 1043 -38.41 9.96 -53.46
CA LEU A 1043 -39.08 11.29 -53.62
C LEU A 1043 -39.69 11.85 -52.31
N ARG A 1044 -39.49 13.17 -52.13
CA ARG A 1044 -40.16 14.08 -51.17
C ARG A 1044 -39.81 13.84 -49.68
N ARG A 1045 -39.63 14.89 -48.86
CA ARG A 1045 -39.74 16.34 -49.14
C ARG A 1045 -38.61 17.11 -48.48
#